data_AF-A0A3B6GWV7-F1
#
_entry.id   AF-A0A3B6GWV7-F1
#
_cell.length_a   1.000
_cell.length_b   1.000
_cell.length_c   1.000
_cell.angle_alpha   90.00
_cell.angle_beta   90.00
_cell.angle_gamma   90.00
#
_symmetry.space_group_name_H-M   'P 1'
#
loop_
_entity.id
_entity.type
_entity.pdbx_description
1 polymer ?
#
loop_
_entity_poly.entity_id
_entity_poly.type
_entity_poly.pdbx_seq_one_letter_code
_entity_poly.pdbx_strand_id
1 'polypeptide(L)'
;MTMVTPRAPEPPPQDQDEEMLVPQQEVEVFEGPQPMEESMPAVDNESLPDASTSRFTWKIESISKHSGRKTHSDIFVVGGYSWRVLVFPTGNNVNHLSMYLDVADAKSLPIGWSRSAQFSLAVINQLDSKHSVRKEVTHTFNSRESDWGFTSFMPLIDLYDPSKGYIVNDQCIIEAEVAVRKIVDYWNYDSKKETGYVGLKNQGATCYMNSLLQTLYHIPYFRKAVYHMPTVDTPSGSIPLALQSLFYRLQHGDNSISTKELTKSFGWDSYESFMQHDVQELNRVLCEKLEDKMKGTIVEGTIQKLFEGHHMNYIECIGVDYKSTRKESFYDLALDVKGCSDVYASFDKYVAVEMLDGDNKYQSEKYGLQDAKKGMLFIDFPPVLQLQLKRFEYDHARDIMVKINDRYEFPLQLDLDRDDGKYLSPEADRSVRNLYTLHSVLVHSGGVSGGHYYAFIRPTLSNQWYKFDDERVTKEDLKRALEEQYGGEEELPHTNPGLNMNPLKFTKYSNAYMLVYIRESDKEKIVCDLEETDINEDLKTRLRKEDEDKENKKKEKAEAHMFTTFKVARDHDLAAQIGRDLFFDLVDYEKIHPIRVLKDMPFNQVKEEFSKEFGIPVHSQRFWWWSKRQNNTYRPTRPLTQQEESYTVGQLKDAAIRMNSSELRLYLEENHLTLASRTKDDILLFFKLYDPEKEELRYVGNLLLKASSKPSDIVPKLNEIAGFQHDEDIELYEEIKFEPNIMCEPVDCDVSFSLNQIADGDILCYQKRCSLDQHRHPNVSSFFEYVHNRQVVHFRLLEKPKQDDFSLELSKRSTYDDVVEKVAQHLGMDDPSKLRLTQHIPHLQQPKHQYIKYRSIDHLSDMLLLRNPNQMSDILYYEILDIPLPELQGLITLRVAFHQATPNEVLFHIIRLPKGSTYSDLIDDLKSKVQLSRSDAELRLFQVNNNKIWKVYLPTEKIDAVHDPNVPLHVEEIPEVEKSAGPRDRLVHVVHFFKDNQHIQYYGLPFFFLIREGEALSDIKVRIQKKFEVPDEQFLKWKFAYVAYNRPDYLQDSDIVLSRFQKNIYGPWEQSLGLEHSDMPTKRANQF
;
A
#
# COMPACT_ATOMS: atom_id res chain seq x y z
N MET A 1 20.08 -66.59 6.58
CA MET A 1 18.60 -66.52 6.58
C MET A 1 18.23 -65.13 7.02
N THR A 2 18.04 -64.24 6.04
CA THR A 2 18.16 -62.80 6.27
C THR A 2 16.82 -62.21 6.68
N MET A 3 16.80 -61.68 7.90
CA MET A 3 15.68 -61.04 8.55
C MET A 3 15.54 -59.57 8.15
N VAL A 4 14.32 -59.11 8.36
CA VAL A 4 13.75 -57.76 8.24
C VAL A 4 14.43 -56.72 9.13
N THR A 5 14.62 -55.51 8.61
CA THR A 5 14.67 -54.22 9.34
C THR A 5 14.03 -53.10 8.49
N PRO A 6 13.46 -52.04 9.11
CA PRO A 6 12.36 -51.23 8.56
C PRO A 6 12.83 -49.95 7.85
N ARG A 7 12.00 -49.47 6.90
CA ARG A 7 12.14 -48.15 6.23
C ARG A 7 11.74 -47.02 7.18
N ALA A 8 12.58 -45.97 7.22
CA ALA A 8 12.27 -44.68 7.83
C ALA A 8 11.22 -43.91 7.00
N PRO A 9 10.37 -43.08 7.62
CA PRO A 9 9.45 -42.20 6.91
C PRO A 9 10.16 -40.96 6.36
N GLU A 10 9.96 -40.67 5.08
CA GLU A 10 10.32 -39.40 4.43
C GLU A 10 9.35 -38.27 4.86
N PRO A 11 9.82 -37.01 4.90
CA PRO A 11 9.04 -35.87 5.37
C PRO A 11 7.97 -35.43 4.34
N PRO A 12 6.85 -34.84 4.79
CA PRO A 12 5.85 -34.27 3.90
C PRO A 12 6.37 -33.01 3.18
N PRO A 13 5.90 -32.72 1.95
CA PRO A 13 6.27 -31.51 1.20
C PRO A 13 5.79 -30.24 1.92
N GLN A 14 6.62 -29.20 1.84
CA GLN A 14 6.40 -27.87 2.39
C GLN A 14 5.30 -27.14 1.60
N ASP A 15 4.24 -26.75 2.30
CA ASP A 15 3.20 -25.83 1.81
C ASP A 15 3.81 -24.44 1.57
N GLN A 16 3.68 -23.95 0.33
CA GLN A 16 3.88 -22.55 -0.03
C GLN A 16 2.49 -21.89 -0.11
N ASP A 17 2.23 -21.00 0.85
CA ASP A 17 1.33 -19.84 0.85
C ASP A 17 0.12 -19.86 -0.11
N GLU A 18 -1.00 -20.43 0.36
CA GLU A 18 -2.35 -20.15 -0.15
C GLU A 18 -2.92 -18.87 0.49
N GLU A 19 -3.27 -17.89 -0.34
CA GLU A 19 -4.10 -16.74 0.04
C GLU A 19 -5.50 -17.23 0.49
N MET A 20 -5.81 -17.08 1.78
CA MET A 20 -7.12 -17.39 2.34
C MET A 20 -8.17 -16.35 1.90
N LEU A 21 -8.96 -16.70 0.88
CA LEU A 21 -10.23 -16.07 0.55
C LEU A 21 -11.31 -16.46 1.59
N VAL A 22 -11.87 -15.46 2.26
CA VAL A 22 -12.94 -15.59 3.26
C VAL A 22 -14.27 -15.99 2.58
N PRO A 23 -15.04 -16.98 3.07
CA PRO A 23 -16.34 -17.33 2.50
C PRO A 23 -17.39 -16.27 2.84
N GLN A 24 -18.04 -15.69 1.81
CA GLN A 24 -19.29 -14.94 1.97
C GLN A 24 -20.45 -15.92 2.21
N GLN A 25 -21.08 -15.87 3.39
CA GLN A 25 -22.37 -16.54 3.64
C GLN A 25 -23.52 -15.63 3.20
N GLU A 26 -24.39 -16.16 2.33
CA GLU A 26 -25.65 -15.57 1.89
C GLU A 26 -26.64 -15.47 3.07
N VAL A 27 -27.30 -14.31 3.21
CA VAL A 27 -28.40 -14.10 4.16
C VAL A 27 -29.70 -13.96 3.36
N GLU A 28 -30.62 -14.91 3.54
CA GLU A 28 -32.00 -14.84 3.06
C GLU A 28 -32.79 -13.78 3.86
N VAL A 29 -33.42 -12.84 3.16
CA VAL A 29 -34.30 -11.82 3.76
C VAL A 29 -35.74 -12.33 3.71
N PHE A 30 -36.35 -12.58 4.87
CA PHE A 30 -37.79 -12.81 5.01
C PHE A 30 -38.52 -11.48 5.18
N GLU A 31 -39.41 -11.14 4.26
CA GLU A 31 -40.35 -10.01 4.41
C GLU A 31 -41.49 -10.38 5.39
N GLY A 32 -41.67 -9.55 6.43
CA GLY A 32 -42.81 -9.57 7.33
C GLY A 32 -43.60 -8.25 7.24
N PRO A 33 -44.92 -8.24 7.52
CA PRO A 33 -45.83 -7.18 7.09
C PRO A 33 -45.73 -5.91 7.95
N GLN A 34 -45.85 -4.76 7.29
CA GLN A 34 -46.00 -3.43 7.89
C GLN A 34 -47.23 -3.32 8.81
N PRO A 35 -47.14 -2.53 9.90
CA PRO A 35 -48.31 -1.88 10.46
C PRO A 35 -48.23 -0.35 10.48
N MET A 36 -49.42 0.22 10.26
CA MET A 36 -49.87 1.61 10.17
C MET A 36 -49.39 2.58 11.26
N GLU A 37 -49.21 3.83 10.84
CA GLU A 37 -49.18 5.03 11.69
C GLU A 37 -50.56 5.28 12.33
N GLU A 38 -50.60 5.42 13.66
CA GLU A 38 -51.63 6.18 14.37
C GLU A 38 -50.98 7.10 15.41
N SER A 39 -51.48 8.33 15.45
CA SER A 39 -50.97 9.50 16.17
C SER A 39 -51.46 9.65 17.61
N MET A 40 -50.67 10.36 18.44
CA MET A 40 -50.97 11.18 19.65
C MET A 40 -50.33 10.70 20.99
N PRO A 41 -50.12 11.57 22.00
CA PRO A 41 -49.60 12.95 22.03
C PRO A 41 -48.41 13.13 23.01
N ALA A 42 -47.83 14.34 23.04
CA ALA A 42 -46.69 14.75 23.88
C ALA A 42 -46.90 14.54 25.40
N VAL A 43 -45.88 14.00 26.08
CA VAL A 43 -45.73 13.99 27.55
C VAL A 43 -44.25 14.24 27.88
N ASP A 44 -44.05 15.06 28.91
CA ASP A 44 -42.81 15.73 29.31
C ASP A 44 -41.55 14.85 29.46
N ASN A 45 -40.41 15.43 29.09
CA ASN A 45 -39.06 14.91 29.28
C ASN A 45 -38.69 14.92 30.78
N GLU A 46 -38.85 13.78 31.46
CA GLU A 46 -38.04 13.44 32.62
C GLU A 46 -36.81 12.63 32.18
N SER A 47 -35.62 13.11 32.56
CA SER A 47 -34.32 12.51 32.27
C SER A 47 -34.21 11.06 32.78
N LEU A 48 -34.03 10.09 31.89
CA LEU A 48 -33.70 8.70 32.24
C LEU A 48 -32.17 8.51 32.30
N PRO A 49 -31.62 7.83 33.33
CA PRO A 49 -30.19 7.57 33.44
C PRO A 49 -29.73 6.41 32.52
N ASP A 50 -28.58 6.60 31.86
CA ASP A 50 -28.01 5.80 30.75
C ASP A 50 -27.53 4.36 31.08
N ALA A 51 -27.84 3.80 32.24
CA ALA A 51 -27.49 2.43 32.61
C ALA A 51 -28.57 1.75 33.44
N SER A 52 -29.12 0.63 32.95
CA SER A 52 -29.99 -0.21 33.78
C SER A 52 -29.12 -0.94 34.81
N THR A 53 -29.20 -0.49 36.06
CA THR A 53 -28.51 -1.10 37.20
C THR A 53 -29.52 -1.87 38.02
N SER A 54 -29.18 -3.09 38.42
CA SER A 54 -30.03 -3.91 39.30
C SER A 54 -29.19 -4.66 40.31
N ARG A 55 -29.75 -4.84 41.50
CA ARG A 55 -29.14 -5.56 42.62
C ARG A 55 -29.91 -6.83 42.87
N PHE A 56 -29.20 -7.95 42.82
CA PHE A 56 -29.70 -9.30 43.03
C PHE A 56 -29.10 -9.89 44.29
N THR A 57 -29.93 -10.48 45.15
CA THR A 57 -29.47 -11.13 46.39
C THR A 57 -29.83 -12.61 46.36
N TRP A 58 -28.84 -13.47 46.57
CA TRP A 58 -28.97 -14.91 46.58
C TRP A 58 -28.64 -15.48 47.95
N LYS A 59 -29.55 -16.29 48.49
CA LYS A 59 -29.37 -16.98 49.77
C LYS A 59 -29.07 -18.45 49.52
N ILE A 60 -27.85 -18.88 49.82
CA ILE A 60 -27.43 -20.27 49.70
C ILE A 60 -27.72 -20.97 51.03
N GLU A 61 -28.66 -21.91 51.04
CA GLU A 61 -28.96 -22.75 52.21
C GLU A 61 -28.10 -24.00 52.26
N SER A 62 -27.80 -24.49 53.46
CA SER A 62 -26.97 -25.68 53.67
C SER A 62 -25.61 -25.60 52.97
N ILE A 63 -24.94 -24.45 53.02
CA ILE A 63 -23.69 -24.23 52.27
C ILE A 63 -22.58 -25.21 52.69
N SER A 64 -22.59 -25.68 53.94
CA SER A 64 -21.67 -26.72 54.44
C SER A 64 -21.81 -28.08 53.75
N LYS A 65 -22.97 -28.38 53.15
CA LYS A 65 -23.24 -29.67 52.47
C LYS A 65 -22.81 -29.68 50.99
N HIS A 66 -22.44 -28.54 50.43
CA HIS A 66 -22.05 -28.39 49.04
C HIS A 66 -20.62 -28.89 48.80
N SER A 67 -20.48 -30.21 48.71
CA SER A 67 -19.20 -30.94 48.61
C SER A 67 -18.56 -30.80 47.22
N GLY A 68 -17.81 -29.73 46.97
CA GLY A 68 -16.99 -29.56 45.74
C GLY A 68 -17.76 -29.24 44.46
N ARG A 69 -19.09 -29.20 44.47
CA ARG A 69 -19.90 -28.95 43.27
C ARG A 69 -20.16 -27.45 43.08
N LYS A 70 -20.01 -26.99 41.84
CA LYS A 70 -20.42 -25.65 41.42
C LYS A 70 -21.94 -25.49 41.53
N THR A 71 -22.40 -24.36 42.05
CA THR A 71 -23.81 -24.00 42.20
C THR A 71 -24.13 -22.74 41.43
N HIS A 72 -25.34 -22.67 40.88
CA HIS A 72 -25.84 -21.48 40.18
C HIS A 72 -27.01 -20.88 40.95
N SER A 73 -27.14 -19.56 40.92
CA SER A 73 -28.34 -18.86 41.37
C SER A 73 -29.49 -19.00 40.37
N ASP A 74 -30.67 -18.52 40.77
CA ASP A 74 -31.73 -18.21 39.83
C ASP A 74 -31.28 -17.16 38.80
N ILE A 75 -31.93 -17.18 37.64
CA ILE A 75 -31.66 -16.23 36.54
C ILE A 75 -32.35 -14.91 36.86
N PHE A 76 -31.63 -13.80 36.71
CA PHE A 76 -32.16 -12.45 36.82
C PHE A 76 -31.83 -11.62 35.58
N VAL A 77 -32.70 -10.67 35.23
CA VAL A 77 -32.58 -9.90 33.99
C VAL A 77 -32.16 -8.47 34.28
N VAL A 78 -31.09 -8.02 33.62
CA VAL A 78 -30.59 -6.64 33.71
C VAL A 78 -30.19 -6.19 32.31
N GLY A 79 -30.66 -5.00 31.90
CA GLY A 79 -30.39 -4.45 30.56
C GLY A 79 -30.89 -5.32 29.40
N GLY A 80 -31.96 -6.09 29.61
CA GLY A 80 -32.50 -7.01 28.60
C GLY A 80 -31.75 -8.34 28.48
N TYR A 81 -30.74 -8.59 29.33
CA TYR A 81 -29.91 -9.79 29.29
C TYR A 81 -30.10 -10.67 30.53
N SER A 82 -30.03 -11.98 30.34
CA SER A 82 -30.19 -12.98 31.40
C SER A 82 -28.86 -13.31 32.06
N TRP A 83 -28.76 -12.99 33.35
CA TRP A 83 -27.58 -13.21 34.19
C TRP A 83 -27.87 -14.24 35.28
N ARG A 84 -26.82 -14.89 35.79
CA ARG A 84 -26.86 -15.71 37.01
C ARG A 84 -25.51 -15.67 37.72
N VAL A 85 -25.50 -15.93 39.02
CA VAL A 85 -24.27 -16.05 39.82
C VAL A 85 -23.85 -17.52 39.89
N LEU A 86 -22.58 -17.79 39.64
CA LEU A 86 -21.94 -19.11 39.73
C LEU A 86 -20.97 -19.12 40.91
N VAL A 87 -21.12 -20.06 41.84
CA VAL A 87 -20.29 -20.17 43.06
C VAL A 87 -19.67 -21.56 43.20
N PHE A 88 -18.43 -21.60 43.68
CA PHE A 88 -17.75 -22.80 44.14
C PHE A 88 -17.51 -22.67 45.65
N PRO A 89 -18.41 -23.20 46.51
CA PRO A 89 -18.36 -22.99 47.97
C PRO A 89 -17.09 -23.50 48.66
N THR A 90 -16.46 -24.51 48.08
CA THR A 90 -15.21 -25.13 48.56
C THR A 90 -14.02 -24.78 47.65
N GLY A 91 -14.20 -23.83 46.74
CA GLY A 91 -13.21 -23.30 45.81
C GLY A 91 -13.10 -24.03 44.47
N ASN A 92 -12.63 -23.30 43.46
CA ASN A 92 -12.35 -23.81 42.12
C ASN A 92 -10.84 -24.06 41.98
N ASN A 93 -10.37 -25.24 42.44
CA ASN A 93 -8.95 -25.61 42.52
C ASN A 93 -8.08 -24.70 43.42
N VAL A 94 -8.70 -23.96 44.34
CA VAL A 94 -8.03 -23.06 45.31
C VAL A 94 -8.71 -23.14 46.69
N ASN A 95 -8.01 -22.78 47.76
CA ASN A 95 -8.56 -22.77 49.14
C ASN A 95 -9.37 -21.49 49.48
N HIS A 96 -10.09 -20.96 48.50
CA HIS A 96 -10.91 -19.75 48.62
C HIS A 96 -12.28 -20.00 48.00
N LEU A 97 -13.31 -19.30 48.48
CA LEU A 97 -14.58 -19.19 47.78
C LEU A 97 -14.32 -18.61 46.37
N SER A 98 -14.85 -19.24 45.33
CA SER A 98 -14.80 -18.70 43.96
C SER A 98 -16.20 -18.30 43.51
N MET A 99 -16.33 -17.12 42.88
CA MET A 99 -17.63 -16.58 42.49
C MET A 99 -17.54 -15.82 41.16
N TYR A 100 -18.47 -16.09 40.26
CA TYR A 100 -18.52 -15.55 38.89
C TYR A 100 -19.92 -15.06 38.56
N LEU A 101 -20.01 -14.04 37.70
CA LEU A 101 -21.23 -13.69 37.00
C LEU A 101 -21.22 -14.42 35.65
N ASP A 102 -22.33 -15.06 35.29
CA ASP A 102 -22.45 -15.89 34.09
C ASP A 102 -23.67 -15.46 33.26
N VAL A 103 -23.52 -15.50 31.94
CA VAL A 103 -24.60 -15.24 30.98
C VAL A 103 -25.43 -16.51 30.82
N ALA A 104 -26.61 -16.53 31.43
CA ALA A 104 -27.39 -17.75 31.60
C ALA A 104 -27.83 -18.41 30.27
N ASP A 105 -28.05 -17.59 29.24
CA ASP A 105 -28.51 -17.96 27.90
C ASP A 105 -27.38 -18.04 26.85
N ALA A 106 -26.10 -18.01 27.27
CA ALA A 106 -24.94 -17.91 26.37
C ALA A 106 -24.93 -18.91 25.20
N LYS A 107 -25.45 -20.13 25.42
CA LYS A 107 -25.49 -21.22 24.42
C LYS A 107 -26.57 -21.04 23.35
N SER A 108 -27.60 -20.24 23.62
CA SER A 108 -28.70 -19.95 22.70
C SER A 108 -28.53 -18.63 21.95
N LEU A 109 -27.46 -17.89 22.21
CA LEU A 109 -27.18 -16.61 21.56
C LEU A 109 -26.49 -16.79 20.20
N PRO A 110 -26.74 -15.89 19.24
CA PRO A 110 -26.17 -15.96 17.89
C PRO A 110 -24.64 -15.88 17.92
N ILE A 111 -24.00 -16.48 16.91
CA ILE A 111 -22.54 -16.47 16.75
C ILE A 111 -22.05 -15.02 16.68
N GLY A 112 -21.07 -14.65 17.51
CA GLY A 112 -20.49 -13.30 17.56
C GLY A 112 -21.11 -12.34 18.59
N TRP A 113 -22.02 -12.80 19.45
CA TRP A 113 -22.59 -11.96 20.51
C TRP A 113 -21.53 -11.44 21.50
N SER A 114 -21.73 -10.22 21.97
CA SER A 114 -20.90 -9.58 22.99
C SER A 114 -21.77 -8.71 23.92
N ARG A 115 -21.52 -8.75 25.23
CA ARG A 115 -22.27 -7.99 26.26
C ARG A 115 -21.30 -7.39 27.28
N SER A 116 -21.29 -6.06 27.44
CA SER A 116 -20.42 -5.39 28.41
C SER A 116 -21.20 -5.01 29.65
N ALA A 117 -20.75 -5.48 30.81
CA ALA A 117 -21.35 -5.16 32.10
C ALA A 117 -20.30 -4.75 33.11
N GLN A 118 -20.63 -3.73 33.90
CA GLN A 118 -19.95 -3.40 35.15
C GLN A 118 -20.72 -4.09 36.27
N PHE A 119 -20.05 -4.90 37.08
CA PHE A 119 -20.73 -5.63 38.14
C PHE A 119 -19.89 -5.77 39.41
N SER A 120 -20.57 -5.86 40.55
CA SER A 120 -19.96 -6.19 41.83
C SER A 120 -20.56 -7.47 42.41
N LEU A 121 -19.73 -8.27 43.06
CA LEU A 121 -20.12 -9.48 43.78
C LEU A 121 -19.71 -9.34 45.24
N ALA A 122 -20.59 -9.70 46.16
CA ALA A 122 -20.37 -9.56 47.60
C ALA A 122 -20.82 -10.78 48.40
N VAL A 123 -20.07 -11.10 49.47
CA VAL A 123 -20.52 -11.99 50.55
C VAL A 123 -20.92 -11.12 51.73
N ILE A 124 -22.19 -11.20 52.11
CA ILE A 124 -22.76 -10.34 53.14
C ILE A 124 -22.48 -10.94 54.51
N ASN A 125 -21.92 -10.12 55.39
CA ASN A 125 -21.78 -10.46 56.80
C ASN A 125 -23.12 -10.27 57.51
N GLN A 126 -23.63 -11.33 58.13
CA GLN A 126 -24.97 -11.37 58.73
C GLN A 126 -24.99 -10.88 60.19
N LEU A 127 -23.82 -10.65 60.80
CA LEU A 127 -23.69 -10.11 62.16
C LEU A 127 -23.41 -8.60 62.14
N ASP A 128 -22.58 -8.13 61.21
CA ASP A 128 -22.33 -6.70 60.98
C ASP A 128 -22.10 -6.43 59.49
N SER A 129 -23.04 -5.72 58.86
CA SER A 129 -23.02 -5.43 57.43
C SER A 129 -21.78 -4.64 56.98
N LYS A 130 -21.12 -3.89 57.87
CA LYS A 130 -19.88 -3.14 57.56
C LYS A 130 -18.69 -4.06 57.25
N HIS A 131 -18.75 -5.31 57.68
CA HIS A 131 -17.72 -6.31 57.45
C HIS A 131 -18.00 -7.20 56.21
N SER A 132 -18.99 -6.85 55.39
CA SER A 132 -19.25 -7.53 54.12
C SER A 132 -18.11 -7.34 53.13
N VAL A 133 -17.76 -8.39 52.39
CA VAL A 133 -16.66 -8.34 51.41
C VAL A 133 -17.27 -8.19 50.03
N ARG A 134 -16.90 -7.13 49.31
CA ARG A 134 -17.35 -6.83 47.94
C ARG A 134 -16.14 -6.65 47.02
N LYS A 135 -16.24 -7.16 45.79
CA LYS A 135 -15.30 -6.88 44.69
C LYS A 135 -16.07 -6.42 43.46
N GLU A 136 -15.54 -5.46 42.73
CA GLU A 136 -16.15 -4.85 41.53
C GLU A 136 -15.24 -5.02 40.32
N VAL A 137 -15.84 -5.22 39.13
CA VAL A 137 -15.14 -5.41 37.87
C VAL A 137 -16.01 -4.99 36.69
N THR A 138 -15.36 -4.59 35.59
CA THR A 138 -16.00 -4.39 34.28
C THR A 138 -15.49 -5.45 33.32
N HIS A 139 -16.40 -6.13 32.62
CA HIS A 139 -16.03 -7.18 31.67
C HIS A 139 -16.97 -7.23 30.47
N THR A 140 -16.46 -7.75 29.35
CA THR A 140 -17.19 -7.94 28.10
C THR A 140 -17.34 -9.44 27.82
N PHE A 141 -18.53 -9.95 28.10
CA PHE A 141 -18.90 -11.35 27.95
C PHE A 141 -19.15 -11.71 26.48
N ASN A 142 -18.74 -12.91 26.09
CA ASN A 142 -18.91 -13.44 24.73
C ASN A 142 -19.02 -14.97 24.73
N SER A 143 -19.07 -15.60 23.56
CA SER A 143 -19.23 -17.05 23.45
C SER A 143 -18.06 -17.87 24.01
N ARG A 144 -16.85 -17.30 24.09
CA ARG A 144 -15.66 -17.94 24.70
C ARG A 144 -15.58 -17.64 26.20
N GLU A 145 -15.97 -16.44 26.60
CA GLU A 145 -15.93 -15.94 27.97
C GLU A 145 -17.35 -15.59 28.43
N SER A 146 -18.17 -16.64 28.63
CA SER A 146 -19.57 -16.48 29.04
C SER A 146 -19.74 -16.19 30.54
N ASP A 147 -18.71 -16.50 31.33
CA ASP A 147 -18.64 -16.23 32.76
C ASP A 147 -17.32 -15.52 33.14
N TRP A 148 -17.40 -14.62 34.12
CA TRP A 148 -16.25 -13.86 34.61
C TRP A 148 -16.42 -13.50 36.09
N GLY A 149 -15.32 -13.45 36.83
CA GLY A 149 -15.36 -13.14 38.26
C GLY A 149 -14.05 -13.45 38.98
N PHE A 150 -14.16 -13.95 40.21
CA PHE A 150 -13.05 -14.04 41.14
C PHE A 150 -12.83 -15.48 41.58
N THR A 151 -11.73 -16.09 41.14
CA THR A 151 -11.32 -17.43 41.57
C THR A 151 -10.94 -17.45 43.05
N SER A 152 -10.30 -16.40 43.56
CA SER A 152 -9.97 -16.23 44.98
C SER A 152 -10.75 -15.05 45.58
N PHE A 153 -12.04 -15.27 45.87
CA PHE A 153 -12.91 -14.22 46.42
C PHE A 153 -12.66 -13.97 47.92
N MET A 154 -12.77 -15.02 48.74
CA MET A 154 -12.61 -14.99 50.20
C MET A 154 -11.98 -16.29 50.70
N PRO A 155 -11.02 -16.28 51.64
CA PRO A 155 -10.45 -17.50 52.23
C PRO A 155 -11.54 -18.37 52.88
N LEU A 156 -11.51 -19.69 52.64
CA LEU A 156 -12.51 -20.59 53.22
C LEU A 156 -12.43 -20.61 54.76
N ILE A 157 -11.24 -20.40 55.32
CA ILE A 157 -11.04 -20.32 56.77
C ILE A 157 -11.82 -19.16 57.39
N ASP A 158 -11.93 -18.02 56.70
CA ASP A 158 -12.69 -16.86 57.15
C ASP A 158 -14.19 -17.05 56.91
N LEU A 159 -14.57 -17.64 55.76
CA LEU A 159 -15.96 -17.90 55.39
C LEU A 159 -16.65 -18.84 56.39
N TYR A 160 -15.96 -19.91 56.79
CA TYR A 160 -16.50 -20.96 57.66
C TYR A 160 -16.24 -20.73 59.16
N ASP A 161 -15.56 -19.64 59.55
CA ASP A 161 -15.39 -19.26 60.95
C ASP A 161 -16.72 -18.71 61.53
N PRO A 162 -17.37 -19.40 62.49
CA PRO A 162 -18.65 -18.96 63.05
C PRO A 162 -18.58 -17.59 63.74
N SER A 163 -17.39 -17.17 64.20
CA SER A 163 -17.20 -15.86 64.85
C SER A 163 -17.18 -14.69 63.87
N LYS A 164 -16.96 -14.95 62.57
CA LYS A 164 -16.87 -13.92 61.53
C LYS A 164 -18.22 -13.52 60.95
N GLY A 165 -19.25 -14.36 61.08
CA GLY A 165 -20.63 -13.98 60.72
C GLY A 165 -21.00 -14.07 59.23
N TYR A 166 -20.15 -14.66 58.38
CA TYR A 166 -20.47 -14.85 56.95
C TYR A 166 -21.45 -16.01 56.70
N ILE A 167 -21.38 -17.06 57.52
CA ILE A 167 -22.35 -18.15 57.55
C ILE A 167 -23.08 -18.14 58.89
N VAL A 168 -24.41 -17.98 58.86
CA VAL A 168 -25.29 -18.04 60.04
C VAL A 168 -26.39 -19.04 59.74
N ASN A 169 -26.67 -19.98 60.67
CA ASN A 169 -27.64 -21.07 60.47
C ASN A 169 -27.38 -21.91 59.19
N ASP A 170 -26.09 -22.13 58.85
CA ASP A 170 -25.67 -22.82 57.62
C ASP A 170 -26.15 -22.14 56.32
N GLN A 171 -26.39 -20.82 56.38
CA GLN A 171 -26.82 -19.99 55.25
C GLN A 171 -25.76 -18.93 54.94
N CYS A 172 -25.46 -18.75 53.66
CA CYS A 172 -24.58 -17.69 53.14
C CYS A 172 -25.38 -16.77 52.23
N ILE A 173 -25.22 -15.46 52.37
CA ILE A 173 -25.91 -14.46 51.54
C ILE A 173 -24.91 -13.83 50.59
N ILE A 174 -25.21 -13.91 49.30
CA ILE A 174 -24.44 -13.32 48.22
C ILE A 174 -25.24 -12.20 47.58
N GLU A 175 -24.58 -11.11 47.23
CA GLU A 175 -25.18 -10.01 46.49
C GLU A 175 -24.41 -9.76 45.19
N ALA A 176 -25.14 -9.63 44.08
CA ALA A 176 -24.63 -9.26 42.78
C ALA A 176 -25.29 -7.95 42.35
N GLU A 177 -24.50 -6.92 42.09
CA GLU A 177 -24.99 -5.68 41.49
C GLU A 177 -24.47 -5.62 40.06
N VAL A 178 -25.37 -5.53 39.08
CA VAL A 178 -25.02 -5.55 37.66
C VAL A 178 -25.54 -4.27 37.02
N ALA A 179 -24.67 -3.57 36.32
CA ALA A 179 -24.97 -2.43 35.47
C ALA A 179 -24.60 -2.79 34.03
N VAL A 180 -25.63 -3.02 33.23
CA VAL A 180 -25.46 -3.28 31.79
C VAL A 180 -25.47 -1.93 31.07
N ARG A 181 -24.36 -1.61 30.40
CA ARG A 181 -24.34 -0.49 29.47
C ARG A 181 -24.98 -0.96 28.16
N LYS A 182 -25.86 -0.15 27.57
CA LYS A 182 -26.31 -0.39 26.19
C LYS A 182 -25.08 -0.42 25.31
N ILE A 183 -24.71 -1.60 24.81
CA ILE A 183 -23.84 -1.67 23.65
C ILE A 183 -24.66 -1.09 22.51
N VAL A 184 -24.19 0.05 22.02
CA VAL A 184 -24.73 0.69 20.84
C VAL A 184 -24.61 -0.30 19.68
N ASP A 185 -25.76 -0.76 19.17
CA ASP A 185 -25.85 -1.76 18.12
C ASP A 185 -25.04 -1.29 16.90
N TYR A 186 -23.86 -1.89 16.70
CA TYR A 186 -22.79 -1.32 15.86
C TYR A 186 -23.20 -1.17 14.40
N TRP A 187 -24.15 -2.00 13.96
CA TRP A 187 -24.63 -2.08 12.57
C TRP A 187 -25.83 -1.17 12.28
N ASN A 188 -26.58 -0.77 13.31
CA ASN A 188 -27.82 0.01 13.16
C ASN A 188 -27.72 1.41 13.82
N TYR A 189 -26.52 1.86 14.15
CA TYR A 189 -26.33 3.15 14.81
C TYR A 189 -26.42 4.31 13.83
N ASP A 190 -27.55 5.00 13.86
CA ASP A 190 -27.77 6.24 13.12
C ASP A 190 -27.19 7.43 13.89
N SER A 191 -26.01 7.89 13.46
CA SER A 191 -25.33 9.03 14.10
C SER A 191 -26.17 10.31 14.06
N LYS A 192 -26.92 10.55 12.96
CA LYS A 192 -27.74 11.75 12.80
C LYS A 192 -28.88 11.75 13.80
N LYS A 193 -29.60 10.62 13.92
CA LYS A 193 -30.74 10.48 14.83
C LYS A 193 -30.32 10.59 16.30
N GLU A 194 -29.19 10.01 16.67
CA GLU A 194 -28.75 9.93 18.06
C GLU A 194 -28.02 11.19 18.54
N THR A 195 -27.29 11.88 17.65
CA THR A 195 -26.43 13.02 18.01
C THR A 195 -26.79 14.34 17.34
N GLY A 196 -27.51 14.32 16.23
CA GLY A 196 -27.76 15.48 15.35
C GLY A 196 -26.69 15.69 14.27
N TYR A 197 -25.57 14.95 14.34
CA TYR A 197 -24.40 15.11 13.47
C TYR A 197 -24.10 13.83 12.68
N VAL A 198 -23.40 13.97 11.55
CA VAL A 198 -22.95 12.84 10.72
C VAL A 198 -21.43 12.79 10.63
N GLY A 199 -20.93 11.56 10.44
CA GLY A 199 -19.51 11.31 10.26
C GLY A 199 -19.03 11.45 8.81
N LEU A 200 -17.75 11.18 8.61
CA LEU A 200 -17.06 11.15 7.32
C LEU A 200 -16.58 9.73 7.00
N LYS A 201 -16.80 9.28 5.76
CA LYS A 201 -16.34 7.96 5.30
C LYS A 201 -14.83 7.89 5.27
N ASN A 202 -14.28 6.85 5.88
CA ASN A 202 -12.86 6.56 5.79
C ASN A 202 -12.55 5.89 4.44
N GLN A 203 -11.59 6.43 3.69
CA GLN A 203 -11.18 5.87 2.40
C GLN A 203 -10.05 4.83 2.54
N GLY A 204 -9.67 4.47 3.76
CA GLY A 204 -8.59 3.55 4.09
C GLY A 204 -7.72 4.11 5.21
N ALA A 205 -6.99 5.19 4.92
CA ALA A 205 -6.07 5.83 5.86
C ALA A 205 -6.38 7.31 6.09
N THR A 206 -7.59 7.78 5.78
CA THR A 206 -7.92 9.23 5.77
C THR A 206 -8.44 9.77 7.11
N CYS A 207 -8.27 9.04 8.21
CA CYS A 207 -8.82 9.42 9.52
C CYS A 207 -8.23 10.72 10.08
N TYR A 208 -6.96 11.04 9.76
CA TYR A 208 -6.33 12.32 10.11
C TYR A 208 -7.06 13.51 9.46
N MET A 209 -7.40 13.38 8.18
CA MET A 209 -8.14 14.38 7.41
C MET A 209 -9.58 14.49 7.94
N ASN A 210 -10.25 13.37 8.20
CA ASN A 210 -11.61 13.37 8.72
C ASN A 210 -11.70 14.10 10.06
N SER A 211 -10.77 13.82 10.97
CA SER A 211 -10.68 14.46 12.28
C SER A 211 -10.49 15.98 12.17
N LEU A 212 -9.56 16.42 11.32
CA LEU A 212 -9.30 17.83 11.06
C LEU A 212 -10.51 18.55 10.43
N LEU A 213 -11.12 17.96 9.41
CA LEU A 213 -12.27 18.53 8.72
C LEU A 213 -13.46 18.70 9.66
N GLN A 214 -13.71 17.72 10.53
CA GLN A 214 -14.75 17.84 11.56
C GLN A 214 -14.42 18.96 12.54
N THR A 215 -13.16 19.12 12.96
CA THR A 215 -12.75 20.23 13.84
C THR A 215 -12.97 21.58 13.19
N LEU A 216 -12.56 21.76 11.93
CA LEU A 216 -12.73 23.03 11.21
C LEU A 216 -14.20 23.32 10.87
N TYR A 217 -14.98 22.30 10.52
CA TYR A 217 -16.41 22.42 10.22
C TYR A 217 -17.21 22.92 11.43
N HIS A 218 -16.86 22.47 12.63
CA HIS A 218 -17.48 22.89 13.88
C HIS A 218 -16.96 24.25 14.39
N ILE A 219 -16.26 25.02 13.57
CA ILE A 219 -16.01 26.46 13.77
C ILE A 219 -16.96 27.22 12.83
N PRO A 220 -18.16 27.63 13.27
CA PRO A 220 -19.18 28.23 12.41
C PRO A 220 -18.69 29.43 11.59
N TYR A 221 -17.86 30.29 12.18
CA TYR A 221 -17.29 31.44 11.47
C TYR A 221 -16.36 31.01 10.30
N PHE A 222 -15.57 29.95 10.48
CA PHE A 222 -14.76 29.38 9.40
C PHE A 222 -15.65 28.80 8.29
N ARG A 223 -16.67 28.02 8.68
CA ARG A 223 -17.66 27.46 7.75
C ARG A 223 -18.37 28.55 6.93
N LYS A 224 -18.74 29.66 7.58
CA LYS A 224 -19.32 30.84 6.92
C LYS A 224 -18.41 31.40 5.83
N ALA A 225 -17.13 31.56 6.16
CA ALA A 225 -16.13 32.09 5.23
C ALA A 225 -15.98 31.19 4.00
N VAL A 226 -15.96 29.86 4.19
CA VAL A 226 -15.91 28.88 3.10
C VAL A 226 -17.12 28.99 2.18
N TYR A 227 -18.34 29.16 2.71
CA TYR A 227 -19.54 29.32 1.87
C TYR A 227 -19.56 30.61 1.04
N HIS A 228 -18.90 31.67 1.49
CA HIS A 228 -18.80 32.94 0.76
C HIS A 228 -17.64 33.01 -0.25
N MET A 229 -16.83 31.94 -0.39
CA MET A 229 -15.78 31.89 -1.40
C MET A 229 -16.37 31.80 -2.82
N PRO A 230 -15.87 32.58 -3.79
CA PRO A 230 -16.30 32.49 -5.17
C PRO A 230 -15.78 31.21 -5.83
N THR A 231 -16.66 30.40 -6.40
CA THR A 231 -16.30 29.15 -7.09
C THR A 231 -16.72 29.19 -8.56
N VAL A 232 -15.81 29.64 -9.42
CA VAL A 232 -16.00 29.72 -10.88
C VAL A 232 -15.38 28.53 -11.64
N ASP A 233 -14.62 27.67 -10.94
CA ASP A 233 -13.80 26.62 -11.55
C ASP A 233 -14.56 25.28 -11.76
N THR A 234 -14.02 24.46 -12.67
CA THR A 234 -14.49 23.11 -12.97
C THR A 234 -14.49 22.20 -11.72
N PRO A 235 -15.48 21.31 -11.56
CA PRO A 235 -15.72 20.53 -10.34
C PRO A 235 -14.56 19.63 -9.88
N SER A 236 -13.74 19.12 -10.80
CA SER A 236 -12.75 18.07 -10.50
C SER A 236 -11.36 18.56 -10.06
N GLY A 237 -11.19 19.84 -9.71
CA GLY A 237 -9.89 20.38 -9.28
C GLY A 237 -9.94 21.60 -8.35
N SER A 238 -11.11 21.96 -7.81
CA SER A 238 -11.28 23.13 -6.95
C SER A 238 -11.47 22.72 -5.48
N ILE A 239 -10.45 22.98 -4.65
CA ILE A 239 -10.49 22.71 -3.21
C ILE A 239 -11.61 23.51 -2.50
N PRO A 240 -11.82 24.82 -2.76
CA PRO A 240 -12.93 25.55 -2.15
C PRO A 240 -14.29 24.94 -2.46
N LEU A 241 -14.52 24.54 -3.72
CA LEU A 241 -15.78 23.93 -4.13
C LEU A 241 -15.99 22.55 -3.49
N ALA A 242 -14.93 21.74 -3.41
CA ALA A 242 -15.00 20.43 -2.75
C ALA A 242 -15.31 20.56 -1.26
N LEU A 243 -14.72 21.55 -0.56
CA LEU A 243 -15.03 21.84 0.84
C LEU A 243 -16.44 22.40 1.03
N GLN A 244 -16.90 23.30 0.15
CA GLN A 244 -18.28 23.80 0.17
C GLN A 244 -19.29 22.66 0.03
N SER A 245 -19.07 21.76 -0.94
CA SER A 245 -19.90 20.57 -1.15
C SER A 245 -19.89 19.65 0.08
N LEU A 246 -18.71 19.42 0.66
CA LEU A 246 -18.56 18.61 1.87
C LEU A 246 -19.29 19.22 3.07
N PHE A 247 -19.12 20.51 3.32
CA PHE A 247 -19.75 21.21 4.45
C PHE A 247 -21.26 21.29 4.29
N TYR A 248 -21.75 21.53 3.07
CA TYR A 248 -23.18 21.50 2.77
C TYR A 248 -23.78 20.12 3.07
N ARG A 249 -23.12 19.05 2.62
CA ARG A 249 -23.56 17.67 2.88
C ARG A 249 -23.43 17.26 4.35
N LEU A 250 -22.43 17.77 5.10
CA LEU A 250 -22.32 17.57 6.55
C LEU A 250 -23.45 18.28 7.32
N GLN A 251 -23.95 19.40 6.79
CA GLN A 251 -25.01 20.19 7.39
C GLN A 251 -26.40 19.59 7.14
N HIS A 252 -26.67 19.16 5.91
CA HIS A 252 -28.00 18.71 5.47
C HIS A 252 -28.15 17.20 5.25
N GLY A 253 -27.04 16.46 5.18
CA GLY A 253 -27.06 15.01 4.94
C GLY A 253 -27.46 14.21 6.18
N ASP A 254 -28.10 13.07 5.93
CA ASP A 254 -28.53 12.12 6.97
C ASP A 254 -27.55 10.95 7.16
N ASN A 255 -26.61 10.75 6.23
CA ASN A 255 -25.66 9.64 6.23
C ASN A 255 -24.20 10.12 6.30
N SER A 256 -23.27 9.20 6.55
CA SER A 256 -21.83 9.50 6.50
C SER A 256 -21.40 9.99 5.11
N ILE A 257 -20.59 11.05 5.08
CA ILE A 257 -20.23 11.75 3.83
C ILE A 257 -18.86 11.33 3.32
N SER A 258 -18.75 11.08 2.02
CA SER A 258 -17.48 10.71 1.37
C SER A 258 -16.60 11.91 1.08
N THR A 259 -15.31 11.83 1.44
CA THR A 259 -14.29 12.87 1.19
C THR A 259 -13.55 12.72 -0.15
N LYS A 260 -13.98 11.78 -1.02
CA LYS A 260 -13.33 11.48 -2.33
C LYS A 260 -13.14 12.68 -3.26
N GLU A 261 -14.11 13.58 -3.31
CA GLU A 261 -14.02 14.77 -4.16
C GLU A 261 -12.94 15.73 -3.65
N LEU A 262 -12.75 15.80 -2.33
CA LEU A 262 -11.74 16.63 -1.70
C LEU A 262 -10.33 16.07 -1.92
N THR A 263 -10.11 14.77 -1.71
CA THR A 263 -8.80 14.14 -1.99
C THR A 263 -8.41 14.29 -3.46
N LYS A 264 -9.36 14.09 -4.38
CA LYS A 264 -9.14 14.34 -5.81
C LYS A 264 -8.78 15.80 -6.11
N SER A 265 -9.37 16.77 -5.40
CA SER A 265 -9.06 18.19 -5.57
C SER A 265 -7.65 18.58 -5.09
N PHE A 266 -7.07 17.80 -4.19
CA PHE A 266 -5.65 17.94 -3.80
C PHE A 266 -4.69 17.35 -4.83
N GLY A 267 -5.20 16.65 -5.85
CA GLY A 267 -4.39 15.93 -6.83
C GLY A 267 -4.03 14.51 -6.37
N TRP A 268 -4.61 14.03 -5.26
CA TRP A 268 -4.27 12.72 -4.72
C TRP A 268 -4.86 11.58 -5.55
N ASP A 269 -4.04 10.57 -5.84
CA ASP A 269 -4.50 9.34 -6.44
C ASP A 269 -5.03 8.34 -5.39
N SER A 270 -5.46 7.15 -5.86
CA SER A 270 -5.99 6.13 -4.94
C SER A 270 -4.92 5.56 -4.01
N TYR A 271 -3.64 5.58 -4.39
CA TYR A 271 -2.53 5.09 -3.57
C TYR A 271 -2.16 6.11 -2.47
N GLU A 272 -2.08 7.39 -2.82
CA GLU A 272 -1.83 8.48 -1.88
C GLU A 272 -2.93 8.58 -0.81
N SER A 273 -4.17 8.21 -1.14
CA SER A 273 -5.29 8.14 -0.17
C SER A 273 -5.10 7.06 0.92
N PHE A 274 -4.18 6.11 0.74
CA PHE A 274 -3.78 5.12 1.76
C PHE A 274 -2.52 5.52 2.53
N MET A 275 -1.89 6.65 2.20
CA MET A 275 -0.76 7.17 2.97
C MET A 275 -1.24 7.89 4.24
N GLN A 276 -0.59 7.60 5.37
CA GLN A 276 -0.81 8.33 6.61
C GLN A 276 -0.01 9.63 6.58
N HIS A 277 -0.68 10.75 6.84
CA HIS A 277 -0.05 12.07 6.92
C HIS A 277 -0.24 12.68 8.30
N ASP A 278 0.62 13.62 8.64
CA ASP A 278 0.50 14.39 9.86
C ASP A 278 -0.67 15.40 9.77
N VAL A 279 -1.49 15.47 10.82
CA VAL A 279 -2.64 16.39 10.88
C VAL A 279 -2.21 17.85 10.80
N GLN A 280 -1.09 18.23 11.44
CA GLN A 280 -0.60 19.61 11.43
C GLN A 280 -0.15 20.01 10.02
N GLU A 281 0.58 19.13 9.32
CA GLU A 281 1.02 19.38 7.95
C GLU A 281 -0.18 19.58 7.03
N LEU A 282 -1.19 18.70 7.10
CA LEU A 282 -2.42 18.85 6.32
C LEU A 282 -3.14 20.17 6.63
N ASN A 283 -3.24 20.55 7.91
CA ASN A 283 -3.89 21.78 8.32
C ASN A 283 -3.20 23.02 7.74
N ARG A 284 -1.87 23.08 7.79
CA ARG A 284 -1.10 24.19 7.20
C ARG A 284 -1.28 24.26 5.69
N VAL A 285 -1.16 23.12 4.99
CA VAL A 285 -1.36 23.06 3.53
C VAL A 285 -2.78 23.47 3.14
N LEU A 286 -3.78 23.06 3.92
CA LEU A 286 -5.18 23.42 3.67
C LEU A 286 -5.40 24.92 3.89
N CYS A 287 -4.93 25.48 5.00
CA CYS A 287 -5.06 26.90 5.32
C CYS A 287 -4.35 27.78 4.29
N GLU A 288 -3.12 27.45 3.88
CA GLU A 288 -2.36 28.19 2.86
C GLU A 288 -3.10 28.20 1.52
N LYS A 289 -3.58 27.03 1.06
CA LYS A 289 -4.34 26.93 -0.21
C LYS A 289 -5.66 27.68 -0.16
N LEU A 290 -6.33 27.71 0.99
CA LEU A 290 -7.57 28.46 1.17
C LEU A 290 -7.31 29.96 1.20
N GLU A 291 -6.28 30.40 1.92
CA GLU A 291 -5.90 31.80 2.00
C GLU A 291 -5.57 32.38 0.62
N ASP A 292 -4.80 31.65 -0.19
CA ASP A 292 -4.49 32.04 -1.56
C ASP A 292 -5.74 32.18 -2.45
N LYS A 293 -6.76 31.35 -2.23
CA LYS A 293 -8.04 31.41 -2.94
C LYS A 293 -8.99 32.48 -2.39
N MET A 294 -8.79 32.94 -1.15
CA MET A 294 -9.57 34.01 -0.53
C MET A 294 -9.04 35.41 -0.88
N LYS A 295 -7.79 35.54 -1.34
CA LYS A 295 -7.19 36.82 -1.76
C LYS A 295 -8.01 37.47 -2.89
N GLY A 296 -8.32 38.76 -2.74
CA GLY A 296 -9.13 39.50 -3.71
C GLY A 296 -10.64 39.21 -3.64
N THR A 297 -11.11 38.52 -2.60
CA THR A 297 -12.53 38.20 -2.38
C THR A 297 -13.09 38.91 -1.14
N ILE A 298 -14.41 38.84 -0.93
CA ILE A 298 -15.07 39.43 0.25
C ILE A 298 -14.64 38.80 1.59
N VAL A 299 -14.04 37.59 1.55
CA VAL A 299 -13.57 36.85 2.73
C VAL A 299 -12.05 36.89 2.88
N GLU A 300 -11.38 37.83 2.22
CA GLU A 300 -9.93 38.01 2.34
C GLU A 300 -9.46 38.22 3.79
N GLY A 301 -8.37 37.54 4.13
CA GLY A 301 -7.74 37.60 5.46
C GLY A 301 -8.55 36.93 6.57
N THR A 302 -9.58 36.12 6.25
CA THR A 302 -10.37 35.43 7.29
C THR A 302 -9.54 34.39 8.06
N ILE A 303 -8.69 33.64 7.37
CA ILE A 303 -7.78 32.65 7.97
C ILE A 303 -6.80 33.33 8.94
N GLN A 304 -6.17 34.43 8.49
CA GLN A 304 -5.30 35.27 9.31
C GLN A 304 -6.03 35.76 10.58
N LYS A 305 -7.21 36.38 10.42
CA LYS A 305 -8.01 36.89 11.54
C LYS A 305 -8.42 35.81 12.56
N LEU A 306 -8.53 34.55 12.14
CA LEU A 306 -8.96 33.44 12.99
C LEU A 306 -7.81 32.78 13.74
N PHE A 307 -6.69 32.54 13.06
CA PHE A 307 -5.65 31.62 13.48
C PHE A 307 -4.27 32.26 13.60
N GLU A 308 -4.04 33.45 13.04
CA GLU A 308 -2.74 34.12 13.10
C GLU A 308 -2.53 34.81 14.46
N GLY A 309 -1.42 34.50 15.11
CA GLY A 309 -0.87 35.25 16.23
C GLY A 309 0.57 35.66 15.96
N HIS A 310 1.15 36.45 16.86
CA HIS A 310 2.49 36.98 16.69
C HIS A 310 3.37 36.77 17.91
N HIS A 311 4.63 36.41 17.66
CA HIS A 311 5.67 36.38 18.69
C HIS A 311 6.88 37.21 18.32
N MET A 312 7.63 37.61 19.34
CA MET A 312 8.86 38.37 19.22
C MET A 312 10.03 37.56 19.77
N ASN A 313 10.96 37.19 18.90
CA ASN A 313 12.27 36.68 19.28
C ASN A 313 13.18 37.86 19.61
N TYR A 314 13.83 37.83 20.76
CA TYR A 314 14.80 38.86 21.15
C TYR A 314 16.15 38.24 21.50
N ILE A 315 17.21 38.97 21.17
CA ILE A 315 18.58 38.66 21.55
C ILE A 315 19.16 39.90 22.21
N GLU A 316 19.60 39.78 23.45
CA GLU A 316 20.16 40.86 24.26
C GLU A 316 21.59 40.50 24.68
N CYS A 317 22.57 41.27 24.21
CA CYS A 317 23.96 41.05 24.58
C CYS A 317 24.21 41.44 26.04
N ILE A 318 25.05 40.68 26.76
CA ILE A 318 25.33 40.91 28.18
C ILE A 318 26.46 41.93 28.37
N GLY A 319 27.49 41.85 27.52
CA GLY A 319 28.70 42.69 27.63
C GLY A 319 28.63 44.02 26.89
N VAL A 320 27.61 44.22 26.03
CA VAL A 320 27.44 45.41 25.20
C VAL A 320 25.97 45.79 25.12
N ASP A 321 25.68 47.09 25.01
CA ASP A 321 24.32 47.60 24.83
C ASP A 321 23.86 47.38 23.38
N TYR A 322 23.49 46.14 23.07
CA TYR A 322 22.96 45.72 21.78
C TYR A 322 21.80 44.74 21.98
N LYS A 323 20.65 45.09 21.41
CA LYS A 323 19.44 44.26 21.40
C LYS A 323 18.92 44.13 19.97
N SER A 324 18.67 42.90 19.55
CA SER A 324 18.01 42.57 18.29
C SER A 324 16.63 41.98 18.58
N THR A 325 15.61 42.43 17.87
CA THR A 325 14.26 41.89 17.98
C THR A 325 13.71 41.55 16.59
N ARG A 326 13.06 40.38 16.47
CA ARG A 326 12.42 39.92 15.24
C ARG A 326 11.00 39.50 15.55
N LYS A 327 10.04 40.07 14.83
CA LYS A 327 8.62 39.69 14.88
C LYS A 327 8.36 38.60 13.84
N GLU A 328 7.65 37.57 14.24
CA GLU A 328 7.24 36.43 13.40
C GLU A 328 5.77 36.11 13.68
N SER A 329 5.03 35.65 12.67
CA SER A 329 3.67 35.18 12.84
C SER A 329 3.61 33.65 12.93
N PHE A 330 2.55 33.14 13.56
CA PHE A 330 2.28 31.71 13.69
C PHE A 330 0.79 31.43 13.51
N TYR A 331 0.47 30.26 12.96
CA TYR A 331 -0.90 29.73 12.84
C TYR A 331 -1.21 28.62 13.85
N ASP A 332 -0.17 27.93 14.30
CA ASP A 332 -0.20 26.91 15.33
C ASP A 332 1.05 27.03 16.20
N LEU A 333 0.99 26.47 17.41
CA LEU A 333 2.14 26.38 18.33
C LEU A 333 2.46 24.91 18.61
N ALA A 334 3.72 24.53 18.35
CA ALA A 334 4.21 23.18 18.60
C ALA A 334 4.82 23.10 20.00
N LEU A 335 4.06 22.52 20.95
CA LEU A 335 4.44 22.40 22.35
C LEU A 335 5.23 21.12 22.62
N ASP A 336 6.33 21.26 23.34
CA ASP A 336 7.13 20.11 23.81
C ASP A 336 6.34 19.32 24.86
N VAL A 337 6.20 18.00 24.66
CA VAL A 337 5.54 17.10 25.62
C VAL A 337 6.57 16.44 26.54
N LYS A 338 7.70 16.00 25.97
CA LYS A 338 8.74 15.30 26.71
C LYS A 338 9.37 16.22 27.76
N GLY A 339 9.30 15.79 29.02
CA GLY A 339 9.79 16.55 30.17
C GLY A 339 8.84 17.66 30.67
N CYS A 340 7.63 17.76 30.12
CA CYS A 340 6.60 18.71 30.55
C CYS A 340 5.39 17.94 31.14
N SER A 341 4.92 18.33 32.33
CA SER A 341 3.75 17.70 32.97
C SER A 341 2.42 18.16 32.38
N ASP A 342 2.38 19.38 31.86
CA ASP A 342 1.17 20.05 31.43
C ASP A 342 1.46 21.17 30.42
N VAL A 343 0.40 21.74 29.85
CA VAL A 343 0.46 22.86 28.90
C VAL A 343 1.23 24.07 29.43
N TYR A 344 1.09 24.42 30.72
CA TYR A 344 1.77 25.58 31.29
C TYR A 344 3.28 25.35 31.38
N ALA A 345 3.71 24.14 31.77
CA ALA A 345 5.12 23.77 31.76
C ALA A 345 5.74 23.89 30.36
N SER A 346 4.99 23.56 29.31
CA SER A 346 5.44 23.74 27.93
C SER A 346 5.53 25.20 27.54
N PHE A 347 4.56 26.05 27.91
CA PHE A 347 4.64 27.50 27.68
C PHE A 347 5.81 28.15 28.46
N ASP A 348 6.05 27.72 29.70
CA ASP A 348 7.20 28.14 30.51
C ASP A 348 8.53 27.82 29.82
N LYS A 349 8.64 26.62 29.24
CA LYS A 349 9.79 26.22 28.44
C LYS A 349 9.89 27.03 27.15
N TYR A 350 8.76 27.35 26.53
CA TYR A 350 8.68 28.11 25.28
C TYR A 350 9.21 29.54 25.41
N VAL A 351 9.01 30.18 26.58
CA VAL A 351 9.53 31.53 26.90
C VAL A 351 10.83 31.51 27.72
N ALA A 352 11.41 30.33 27.98
CA ALA A 352 12.63 30.20 28.74
C ALA A 352 13.79 30.91 28.03
N VAL A 353 14.59 31.65 28.79
CA VAL A 353 15.73 32.38 28.24
C VAL A 353 16.90 31.41 28.05
N GLU A 354 17.33 31.27 26.80
CA GLU A 354 18.53 30.53 26.41
C GLU A 354 19.76 31.43 26.54
N MET A 355 20.83 30.89 27.12
CA MET A 355 22.13 31.56 27.17
C MET A 355 22.95 31.17 25.94
N LEU A 356 23.40 32.17 25.19
CA LEU A 356 24.31 32.04 24.06
C LEU A 356 25.72 32.37 24.54
N ASP A 357 26.42 31.39 25.08
CA ASP A 357 27.79 31.51 25.60
C ASP A 357 28.74 30.43 25.03
N GLY A 358 30.02 30.51 25.39
CA GLY A 358 31.04 29.58 24.93
C GLY A 358 31.20 29.57 23.40
N ASP A 359 31.04 28.40 22.79
CA ASP A 359 31.12 28.20 21.33
C ASP A 359 29.84 28.67 20.61
N ASN A 360 28.75 28.95 21.35
CA ASN A 360 27.44 29.36 20.81
C ASN A 360 27.20 30.88 20.95
N LYS A 361 28.25 31.70 21.07
CA LYS A 361 28.17 33.17 21.17
C LYS A 361 27.40 33.79 19.98
N TYR A 362 26.64 34.84 20.25
CA TYR A 362 25.90 35.57 19.25
C TYR A 362 26.79 36.51 18.44
N GLN A 363 26.80 36.37 17.12
CA GLN A 363 27.49 37.29 16.22
C GLN A 363 26.66 38.57 16.01
N SER A 364 26.92 39.59 16.80
CA SER A 364 26.33 40.91 16.60
C SER A 364 26.95 41.61 15.38
N GLU A 365 26.15 42.35 14.62
CA GLU A 365 26.62 43.07 13.43
C GLU A 365 27.70 44.12 13.75
N LYS A 366 27.67 44.69 14.95
CA LYS A 366 28.52 45.82 15.36
C LYS A 366 29.65 45.45 16.32
N TYR A 367 29.48 44.43 17.15
CA TYR A 367 30.41 44.09 18.25
C TYR A 367 31.01 42.68 18.13
N GLY A 368 30.78 41.98 17.02
CA GLY A 368 31.27 40.60 16.82
C GLY A 368 30.59 39.59 17.74
N LEU A 369 31.30 38.50 18.06
CA LEU A 369 30.82 37.43 18.95
C LEU A 369 30.66 37.95 20.39
N GLN A 370 29.45 37.87 20.91
CA GLN A 370 29.08 38.32 22.25
C GLN A 370 28.29 37.25 22.99
N ASP A 371 28.47 37.20 24.31
CA ASP A 371 27.57 36.44 25.16
C ASP A 371 26.21 37.15 25.18
N ALA A 372 25.14 36.43 24.88
CA ALA A 372 23.82 37.00 24.74
C ALA A 372 22.74 36.12 25.38
N LYS A 373 21.65 36.76 25.77
CA LYS A 373 20.40 36.10 26.17
C LYS A 373 19.48 36.07 24.97
N LYS A 374 19.03 34.89 24.59
CA LYS A 374 18.02 34.68 23.57
C LYS A 374 16.73 34.26 24.24
N GLY A 375 15.63 34.91 23.90
CA GLY A 375 14.32 34.54 24.42
C GLY A 375 13.24 34.88 23.42
N MET A 376 12.02 34.48 23.76
CA MET A 376 10.85 34.73 22.95
C MET A 376 9.67 35.11 23.86
N LEU A 377 8.90 36.11 23.44
CA LEU A 377 7.66 36.54 24.10
C LEU A 377 6.54 36.72 23.08
N PHE A 378 5.30 36.47 23.47
CA PHE A 378 4.14 36.64 22.61
C PHE A 378 3.70 38.10 22.55
N ILE A 379 3.36 38.59 21.36
CA ILE A 379 2.83 39.94 21.16
C ILE A 379 1.31 39.89 21.31
N ASP A 380 0.69 38.93 20.65
CA ASP A 380 -0.74 38.65 20.67
C ASP A 380 -0.98 37.18 20.34
N PHE A 381 -2.17 36.70 20.71
CA PHE A 381 -2.65 35.37 20.36
C PHE A 381 -3.83 35.50 19.37
N PRO A 382 -4.17 34.44 18.63
CA PRO A 382 -5.36 34.42 17.76
C PRO A 382 -6.67 34.15 18.53
N PRO A 383 -7.86 34.47 17.98
CA PRO A 383 -9.14 34.06 18.56
C PRO A 383 -9.32 32.54 18.66
N VAL A 384 -8.80 31.78 17.70
CA VAL A 384 -8.77 30.31 17.72
C VAL A 384 -7.32 29.85 17.80
N LEU A 385 -6.94 29.35 18.97
CA LEU A 385 -5.58 28.89 19.27
C LEU A 385 -5.44 27.40 19.01
N GLN A 386 -4.52 27.04 18.12
CA GLN A 386 -4.20 25.66 17.76
C GLN A 386 -2.88 25.26 18.39
N LEU A 387 -2.90 24.23 19.26
CA LEU A 387 -1.73 23.73 19.95
C LEU A 387 -1.44 22.30 19.49
N GLN A 388 -0.34 22.11 18.77
CA GLN A 388 0.17 20.80 18.42
C GLN A 388 1.05 20.28 19.55
N LEU A 389 0.80 19.04 19.99
CA LEU A 389 1.60 18.38 21.02
C LEU A 389 2.67 17.54 20.31
N LYS A 390 3.94 17.87 20.49
CA LYS A 390 5.08 17.14 19.89
C LYS A 390 5.24 15.76 20.54
N ARG A 391 4.36 14.83 20.13
CA ARG A 391 4.34 13.43 20.58
C ARG A 391 5.11 12.49 19.67
N PHE A 392 5.78 13.00 18.66
CA PHE A 392 6.68 12.22 17.80
C PHE A 392 8.05 12.88 17.82
N GLU A 393 9.08 12.09 18.09
CA GLU A 393 10.47 12.55 18.08
C GLU A 393 11.38 11.49 17.46
N TYR A 394 12.52 11.95 16.93
CA TYR A 394 13.56 11.06 16.45
C TYR A 394 14.48 10.65 17.61
N ASP A 395 14.54 9.36 17.91
CA ASP A 395 15.47 8.82 18.90
C ASP A 395 16.85 8.62 18.24
N HIS A 396 17.72 9.62 18.37
CA HIS A 396 19.09 9.59 17.83
C HIS A 396 19.92 8.40 18.31
N ALA A 397 19.63 7.82 19.48
CA ALA A 397 20.40 6.69 20.01
C ALA A 397 20.00 5.37 19.36
N ARG A 398 18.75 5.27 18.89
CA ARG A 398 18.17 4.05 18.30
C ARG A 398 17.96 4.12 16.79
N ASP A 399 18.17 5.29 16.19
CA ASP A 399 17.98 5.56 14.76
C ASP A 399 16.56 5.26 14.28
N ILE A 400 15.56 5.52 15.13
CA ILE A 400 14.13 5.30 14.86
C ILE A 400 13.27 6.46 15.34
N MET A 401 12.14 6.68 14.67
CA MET A 401 11.08 7.56 15.14
C MET A 401 10.29 6.87 16.27
N VAL A 402 9.99 7.62 17.35
CA VAL A 402 9.25 7.11 18.51
C VAL A 402 8.07 8.01 18.86
N LYS A 403 6.99 7.41 19.38
CA LYS A 403 5.83 8.15 19.92
C LYS A 403 5.97 8.33 21.43
N ILE A 404 5.83 9.57 21.90
CA ILE A 404 5.85 9.97 23.31
C ILE A 404 4.43 9.81 23.89
N ASN A 405 4.26 8.76 24.68
CA ASN A 405 2.99 8.46 25.36
C ASN A 405 2.96 8.97 26.81
N ASP A 406 3.91 9.83 27.20
CA ASP A 406 3.97 10.43 28.54
C ASP A 406 2.66 11.15 28.89
N ARG A 407 2.33 11.13 30.19
CA ARG A 407 1.17 11.82 30.72
C ARG A 407 1.39 13.33 30.61
N TYR A 408 0.47 14.01 29.94
CA TYR A 408 0.52 15.44 29.67
C TYR A 408 -0.87 16.05 29.85
N GLU A 409 -1.02 16.93 30.83
CA GLU A 409 -2.30 17.53 31.19
C GLU A 409 -2.58 18.81 30.41
N PHE A 410 -3.84 18.99 30.00
CA PHE A 410 -4.31 20.23 29.37
C PHE A 410 -5.67 20.62 29.96
N PRO A 411 -5.85 21.90 30.37
CA PRO A 411 -7.04 22.30 31.11
C PRO A 411 -8.23 22.62 30.17
N LEU A 412 -9.45 22.50 30.69
CA LEU A 412 -10.66 22.98 29.99
C LEU A 412 -10.61 24.50 29.75
N GLN A 413 -10.06 25.26 30.71
CA GLN A 413 -9.81 26.69 30.59
C GLN A 413 -8.31 26.98 30.67
N LEU A 414 -7.77 27.63 29.65
CA LEU A 414 -6.37 27.98 29.53
C LEU A 414 -6.22 29.50 29.67
N ASP A 415 -5.57 29.95 30.75
CA ASP A 415 -5.30 31.37 30.99
C ASP A 415 -3.85 31.70 30.64
N LEU A 416 -3.64 32.38 29.52
CA LEU A 416 -2.31 32.81 29.05
C LEU A 416 -1.90 34.19 29.58
N ASP A 417 -2.78 34.88 30.31
CA ASP A 417 -2.45 36.15 31.00
C ASP A 417 -2.07 35.92 32.46
N ARG A 418 -2.01 34.66 32.91
CA ARG A 418 -1.60 34.29 34.25
C ARG A 418 -0.23 34.87 34.63
N ASP A 419 -0.01 35.00 35.94
CA ASP A 419 1.25 35.48 36.51
C ASP A 419 1.67 36.86 35.94
N ASP A 420 0.69 37.77 35.81
CA ASP A 420 0.82 39.16 35.29
C ASP A 420 1.29 39.25 33.83
N GLY A 421 0.77 38.35 32.99
CA GLY A 421 1.10 38.28 31.56
C GLY A 421 2.54 37.82 31.33
N LYS A 422 2.99 36.81 32.09
CA LYS A 422 4.36 36.25 32.03
C LYS A 422 4.82 35.91 30.61
N TYR A 423 3.92 35.44 29.75
CA TYR A 423 4.23 35.03 28.38
C TYR A 423 4.18 36.18 27.37
N LEU A 424 3.58 37.31 27.75
CA LEU A 424 3.35 38.45 26.88
C LEU A 424 4.54 39.41 26.88
N SER A 425 4.79 40.03 25.73
CA SER A 425 5.76 41.10 25.59
C SER A 425 5.31 42.36 26.33
N PRO A 426 6.22 43.24 26.77
CA PRO A 426 5.85 44.51 27.41
C PRO A 426 5.03 45.45 26.52
N GLU A 427 5.09 45.26 25.19
CA GLU A 427 4.37 46.02 24.17
C GLU A 427 3.02 45.39 23.80
N ALA A 428 2.69 44.22 24.37
CA ALA A 428 1.46 43.51 24.07
C ALA A 428 0.21 44.29 24.49
N ASP A 429 -0.84 44.22 23.68
CA ASP A 429 -2.13 44.81 24.04
C ASP A 429 -2.79 43.96 25.15
N ARG A 430 -2.87 44.54 26.35
CA ARG A 430 -3.49 43.92 27.53
C ARG A 430 -4.98 44.27 27.67
N SER A 431 -5.59 44.94 26.68
CA SER A 431 -7.01 45.28 26.70
C SER A 431 -7.92 44.06 26.51
N VAL A 432 -7.44 43.03 25.81
CA VAL A 432 -8.15 41.78 25.56
C VAL A 432 -7.52 40.67 26.40
N ARG A 433 -8.34 39.99 27.21
CA ARG A 433 -7.87 38.89 28.05
C ARG A 433 -7.67 37.61 27.25
N ASN A 434 -6.50 37.00 27.34
CA ASN A 434 -6.15 35.73 26.69
C ASN A 434 -6.62 34.51 27.51
N LEU A 435 -7.91 34.50 27.85
CA LEU A 435 -8.58 33.36 28.47
C LEU A 435 -9.26 32.52 27.38
N TYR A 436 -8.88 31.26 27.28
CA TYR A 436 -9.40 30.34 26.28
C TYR A 436 -10.18 29.19 26.89
N THR A 437 -11.19 28.72 26.17
CA THR A 437 -11.93 27.51 26.51
C THR A 437 -11.69 26.43 25.45
N LEU A 438 -11.42 25.20 25.89
CA LEU A 438 -11.18 24.07 25.01
C LEU A 438 -12.44 23.78 24.17
N HIS A 439 -12.21 23.61 22.86
CA HIS A 439 -13.22 23.36 21.85
C HIS A 439 -13.09 21.98 21.22
N SER A 440 -11.85 21.54 20.93
CA SER A 440 -11.61 20.22 20.34
C SER A 440 -10.32 19.58 20.80
N VAL A 441 -10.33 18.25 20.87
CA VAL A 441 -9.19 17.39 21.19
C VAL A 441 -9.06 16.36 20.09
N LEU A 442 -8.04 16.50 19.24
CA LEU A 442 -7.71 15.50 18.24
C LEU A 442 -6.81 14.47 18.89
N VAL A 443 -7.15 13.20 18.74
CA VAL A 443 -6.48 12.08 19.39
C VAL A 443 -5.86 11.17 18.35
N HIS A 444 -4.65 10.70 18.64
CA HIS A 444 -3.99 9.66 17.88
C HIS A 444 -3.84 8.40 18.72
N SER A 445 -4.41 7.31 18.24
CA SER A 445 -4.27 5.97 18.80
C SER A 445 -3.32 5.14 17.95
N GLY A 446 -2.29 4.56 18.56
CA GLY A 446 -1.35 3.67 17.87
C GLY A 446 0.10 4.11 17.96
N GLY A 447 0.93 3.57 17.07
CA GLY A 447 2.38 3.77 17.02
C GLY A 447 2.82 4.66 15.85
N VAL A 448 4.12 4.67 15.58
CA VAL A 448 4.72 5.49 14.51
C VAL A 448 4.46 4.91 13.12
N SER A 449 4.40 3.58 13.00
CA SER A 449 4.20 2.87 11.73
C SER A 449 2.73 2.72 11.32
N GLY A 450 1.80 3.19 12.15
CA GLY A 450 0.38 2.98 11.96
C GLY A 450 -0.43 3.40 13.17
N GLY A 451 -1.42 4.26 12.95
CA GLY A 451 -2.42 4.61 13.95
C GLY A 451 -3.75 5.06 13.36
N HIS A 452 -4.65 5.46 14.25
CA HIS A 452 -6.01 5.90 13.96
C HIS A 452 -6.27 7.24 14.63
N TYR A 453 -6.81 8.20 13.86
CA TYR A 453 -7.15 9.53 14.33
C TYR A 453 -8.66 9.67 14.52
N TYR A 454 -9.05 10.33 15.60
CA TYR A 454 -10.43 10.74 15.84
C TYR A 454 -10.44 12.05 16.62
N ALA A 455 -11.58 12.75 16.66
CA ALA A 455 -11.69 14.03 17.34
C ALA A 455 -12.82 14.03 18.38
N PHE A 456 -12.55 14.55 19.58
CA PHE A 456 -13.59 15.00 20.49
C PHE A 456 -13.85 16.48 20.23
N ILE A 457 -15.10 16.85 20.00
CA ILE A 457 -15.49 18.22 19.64
C ILE A 457 -16.67 18.61 20.52
N ARG A 458 -16.70 19.89 20.88
CA ARG A 458 -17.82 20.55 21.55
C ARG A 458 -18.40 21.62 20.61
N PRO A 459 -19.36 21.23 19.73
CA PRO A 459 -19.84 22.07 18.62
C PRO A 459 -20.57 23.35 19.03
N THR A 460 -21.13 23.36 20.24
CA THR A 460 -21.98 24.44 20.75
C THR A 460 -21.41 24.99 22.05
N LEU A 461 -22.00 26.08 22.54
CA LEU A 461 -21.67 26.65 23.85
C LEU A 461 -22.07 25.74 25.04
N SER A 462 -22.70 24.59 24.78
CA SER A 462 -23.08 23.61 25.80
C SER A 462 -21.86 22.86 26.38
N ASN A 463 -22.09 22.04 27.42
CA ASN A 463 -21.07 21.18 28.02
C ASN A 463 -21.00 19.78 27.39
N GLN A 464 -21.80 19.48 26.36
CA GLN A 464 -21.87 18.16 25.74
C GLN A 464 -20.72 17.95 24.76
N TRP A 465 -19.95 16.87 24.96
CA TRP A 465 -18.90 16.44 24.04
C TRP A 465 -19.40 15.37 23.09
N TYR A 466 -18.80 15.35 21.90
CA TYR A 466 -19.08 14.36 20.88
C TYR A 466 -17.76 13.80 20.36
N LYS A 467 -17.67 12.48 20.22
CA LYS A 467 -16.57 11.79 19.55
C LYS A 467 -16.93 11.58 18.09
N PHE A 468 -16.16 12.20 17.20
CA PHE A 468 -16.20 12.03 15.76
C PHE A 468 -15.11 11.04 15.36
N ASP A 469 -15.53 9.82 15.06
CA ASP A 469 -14.68 8.67 14.73
C ASP A 469 -15.08 8.17 13.35
N ASP A 470 -14.49 8.78 12.32
CA ASP A 470 -14.85 8.62 10.92
C ASP A 470 -16.37 8.71 10.69
N GLU A 471 -17.00 7.59 10.30
CA GLU A 471 -18.43 7.52 9.95
C GLU A 471 -19.35 7.68 11.15
N ARG A 472 -18.82 7.54 12.36
CA ARG A 472 -19.59 7.43 13.58
C ARG A 472 -19.41 8.66 14.46
N VAL A 473 -20.53 9.19 14.95
CA VAL A 473 -20.54 10.27 15.93
C VAL A 473 -21.25 9.82 17.18
N THR A 474 -20.61 9.90 18.35
CA THR A 474 -21.19 9.44 19.63
C THR A 474 -21.12 10.54 20.68
N LYS A 475 -22.11 10.59 21.59
CA LYS A 475 -22.07 11.49 22.76
C LYS A 475 -21.09 10.93 23.78
N GLU A 476 -20.24 11.79 24.32
CA GLU A 476 -19.24 11.43 25.32
C GLU A 476 -19.23 12.42 26.48
N ASP A 477 -18.72 11.99 27.63
CA ASP A 477 -18.55 12.84 28.79
C ASP A 477 -17.24 13.64 28.74
N LEU A 478 -17.14 14.65 29.61
CA LEU A 478 -15.95 15.49 29.72
C LEU A 478 -14.71 14.67 30.10
N LYS A 479 -14.87 13.66 30.95
CA LYS A 479 -13.75 12.84 31.46
C LYS A 479 -13.07 12.09 30.32
N ARG A 480 -13.86 11.52 29.40
CA ARG A 480 -13.38 10.82 28.21
C ARG A 480 -12.75 11.75 27.19
N ALA A 481 -13.35 12.92 26.96
CA ALA A 481 -12.80 13.89 26.02
C ALA A 481 -11.49 14.55 26.51
N LEU A 482 -11.30 14.64 27.83
CA LEU A 482 -10.20 15.37 28.47
C LEU A 482 -9.21 14.43 29.19
N GLU A 483 -9.58 13.93 30.38
CA GLU A 483 -8.69 13.23 31.31
C GLU A 483 -8.12 11.93 30.74
N GLU A 484 -8.95 11.17 30.02
CA GLU A 484 -8.52 9.91 29.41
C GLU A 484 -7.55 10.11 28.23
N GLN A 485 -7.39 11.36 27.74
CA GLN A 485 -6.53 11.69 26.61
C GLN A 485 -5.17 12.27 27.01
N TYR A 486 -4.86 12.35 28.30
CA TYR A 486 -3.55 12.84 28.78
C TYR A 486 -2.39 11.90 28.44
N GLY A 487 -2.65 10.60 28.22
CA GLY A 487 -1.62 9.56 28.09
C GLY A 487 -1.12 9.05 29.44
N GLY A 488 0.06 8.44 29.46
CA GLY A 488 0.70 7.86 30.62
C GLY A 488 0.48 6.36 30.77
N GLU A 489 0.83 5.83 31.94
CA GLU A 489 0.63 4.44 32.31
C GLU A 489 -0.66 4.26 33.10
N GLU A 490 -1.44 3.23 32.77
CA GLU A 490 -2.61 2.82 33.53
C GLU A 490 -2.25 1.64 34.43
N GLU A 491 -2.57 1.79 35.72
CA GLU A 491 -2.43 0.73 36.72
C GLU A 491 -3.75 -0.04 36.80
N LEU A 492 -3.70 -1.36 36.61
CA LEU A 492 -4.86 -2.21 36.89
C LEU A 492 -5.16 -2.18 38.40
N PRO A 493 -6.45 -2.17 38.81
CA PRO A 493 -6.82 -2.32 40.21
C PRO A 493 -6.17 -3.57 40.82
N HIS A 494 -5.65 -3.47 42.04
CA HIS A 494 -4.98 -4.57 42.74
C HIS A 494 -5.89 -5.81 42.78
N THR A 495 -5.57 -6.83 41.98
CA THR A 495 -6.35 -8.08 41.95
C THR A 495 -6.02 -9.00 43.13
N ASN A 496 -5.03 -8.73 43.98
CA ASN A 496 -4.71 -9.54 45.17
C ASN A 496 -4.01 -8.74 46.29
N PRO A 497 -4.68 -8.43 47.43
CA PRO A 497 -4.00 -7.93 48.62
C PRO A 497 -3.33 -9.12 49.35
N GLY A 498 -2.13 -9.50 48.92
CA GLY A 498 -1.41 -10.62 49.55
C GLY A 498 -0.09 -11.04 48.90
N LEU A 499 0.18 -10.65 47.65
CA LEU A 499 1.51 -10.77 47.04
C LEU A 499 2.09 -9.38 46.82
N ASN A 500 3.26 -9.10 47.40
CA ASN A 500 4.10 -7.96 47.04
C ASN A 500 4.66 -8.15 45.62
N MET A 501 3.82 -7.99 44.60
CA MET A 501 4.22 -7.79 43.21
C MET A 501 3.79 -6.39 42.80
N ASN A 502 4.72 -5.62 42.22
CA ASN A 502 4.41 -4.30 41.68
C ASN A 502 3.25 -4.41 40.67
N PRO A 503 2.31 -3.44 40.62
CA PRO A 503 1.22 -3.46 39.65
C PRO A 503 1.78 -3.54 38.22
N LEU A 504 1.17 -4.39 37.37
CA LEU A 504 1.45 -4.32 35.93
C LEU A 504 0.92 -2.98 35.40
N LYS A 505 1.85 -2.15 34.92
CA LYS A 505 1.58 -0.86 34.29
C LYS A 505 1.54 -1.05 32.78
N PHE A 506 0.49 -0.56 32.13
CA PHE A 506 0.40 -0.57 30.67
C PHE A 506 0.32 0.86 30.14
N THR A 507 1.11 1.18 29.12
CA THR A 507 1.14 2.50 28.49
C THR A 507 -0.13 2.72 27.65
N LYS A 508 -0.77 3.89 27.80
CA LYS A 508 -1.87 4.33 26.95
C LYS A 508 -1.34 4.77 25.58
N TYR A 509 -1.73 4.05 24.55
CA TYR A 509 -1.36 4.35 23.15
C TYR A 509 -2.30 5.36 22.47
N SER A 510 -3.42 5.69 23.11
CA SER A 510 -4.33 6.78 22.72
C SER A 510 -4.04 8.02 23.57
N ASN A 511 -3.73 9.13 22.94
CA ASN A 511 -3.53 10.41 23.62
C ASN A 511 -3.74 11.60 22.67
N ALA A 512 -4.03 12.75 23.27
CA ALA A 512 -4.23 13.98 22.53
C ALA A 512 -2.98 14.34 21.71
N TYR A 513 -3.21 14.67 20.44
CA TYR A 513 -2.19 15.05 19.47
C TYR A 513 -2.26 16.55 19.15
N MET A 514 -3.46 17.10 19.01
CA MET A 514 -3.68 18.52 18.73
C MET A 514 -4.89 19.03 19.53
N LEU A 515 -4.76 20.22 20.11
CA LEU A 515 -5.78 20.87 20.91
C LEU A 515 -6.24 22.16 20.22
N VAL A 516 -7.54 22.41 20.22
CA VAL A 516 -8.12 23.65 19.69
C VAL A 516 -8.86 24.37 20.79
N TYR A 517 -8.49 25.62 21.00
CA TYR A 517 -8.98 26.52 22.04
C TYR A 517 -9.62 27.75 21.40
N ILE A 518 -10.72 28.25 21.96
CA ILE A 518 -11.40 29.48 21.50
C ILE A 518 -11.35 30.51 22.62
N ARG A 519 -10.98 31.76 22.30
CA ARG A 519 -10.93 32.85 23.27
C ARG A 519 -12.32 33.19 23.76
N GLU A 520 -12.48 33.32 25.07
CA GLU A 520 -13.79 33.52 25.69
C GLU A 520 -14.46 34.83 25.25
N SER A 521 -13.69 35.90 25.00
CA SER A 521 -14.20 37.19 24.50
C SER A 521 -14.71 37.13 23.06
N ASP A 522 -14.19 36.22 22.24
CA ASP A 522 -14.54 36.08 20.81
C ASP A 522 -15.55 34.95 20.57
N LYS A 523 -15.90 34.19 21.61
CA LYS A 523 -16.68 32.95 21.54
C LYS A 523 -18.02 33.11 20.82
N GLU A 524 -18.79 34.17 21.09
CA GLU A 524 -20.08 34.44 20.43
C GLU A 524 -19.92 34.74 18.94
N LYS A 525 -18.80 35.37 18.54
CA LYS A 525 -18.49 35.69 17.15
C LYS A 525 -18.02 34.44 16.38
N ILE A 526 -17.24 33.57 17.04
CA ILE A 526 -16.67 32.36 16.43
C ILE A 526 -17.71 31.24 16.33
N VAL A 527 -18.49 31.03 17.40
CA VAL A 527 -19.58 30.05 17.49
C VAL A 527 -20.92 30.72 17.14
N CYS A 528 -20.95 31.41 16.00
CA CYS A 528 -22.14 32.12 15.53
C CYS A 528 -23.19 31.16 14.95
N ASP A 529 -24.46 31.52 15.03
CA ASP A 529 -25.52 30.83 14.32
C ASP A 529 -25.40 31.07 12.81
N LEU A 530 -25.57 30.01 12.02
CA LEU A 530 -25.53 30.07 10.57
C LEU A 530 -26.94 29.98 10.01
N GLU A 531 -27.38 31.02 9.30
CA GLU A 531 -28.68 31.07 8.65
C GLU A 531 -28.62 30.41 7.26
N GLU A 532 -29.76 29.90 6.75
CA GLU A 532 -29.80 29.33 5.40
C GLU A 532 -29.49 30.36 4.30
N THR A 533 -29.61 31.65 4.60
CA THR A 533 -29.28 32.80 3.75
C THR A 533 -27.78 32.99 3.54
N ASP A 534 -26.94 32.40 4.40
CA ASP A 534 -25.48 32.47 4.31
C ASP A 534 -24.91 31.56 3.20
N ILE A 535 -25.72 30.62 2.69
CA ILE A 535 -25.34 29.70 1.62
C ILE A 535 -25.90 30.22 0.29
N ASN A 536 -25.03 30.47 -0.68
CA ASN A 536 -25.42 30.95 -2.01
C ASN A 536 -26.42 29.98 -2.72
N GLU A 537 -27.52 30.50 -3.25
CA GLU A 537 -28.54 29.72 -3.98
C GLU A 537 -28.00 29.00 -5.22
N ASP A 538 -26.99 29.57 -5.90
CA ASP A 538 -26.33 28.92 -7.04
C ASP A 538 -25.62 27.63 -6.60
N LEU A 539 -24.98 27.66 -5.42
CA LEU A 539 -24.32 26.49 -4.82
C LEU A 539 -25.36 25.44 -4.42
N LYS A 540 -26.47 25.83 -3.77
CA LYS A 540 -27.56 24.90 -3.41
C LYS A 540 -28.17 24.22 -4.64
N THR A 541 -28.41 24.98 -5.70
CA THR A 541 -29.01 24.46 -6.95
C THR A 541 -28.06 23.48 -7.64
N ARG A 542 -26.77 23.81 -7.68
CA ARG A 542 -25.74 22.93 -8.23
C ARG A 542 -25.62 21.62 -7.46
N LEU A 543 -25.51 21.67 -6.14
CA LEU A 543 -25.31 20.48 -5.32
C LEU A 543 -26.53 19.53 -5.38
N ARG A 544 -27.76 20.08 -5.38
CA ARG A 544 -28.97 19.28 -5.61
C ARG A 544 -28.93 18.53 -6.94
N LYS A 545 -28.55 19.21 -8.03
CA LYS A 545 -28.40 18.57 -9.33
C LYS A 545 -27.32 17.48 -9.34
N GLU A 546 -26.18 17.72 -8.70
CA GLU A 546 -25.10 16.72 -8.58
C GLU A 546 -25.55 15.48 -7.78
N ASP A 547 -26.36 15.66 -6.74
CA ASP A 547 -26.92 14.56 -5.95
C ASP A 547 -27.99 13.79 -6.73
N GLU A 548 -28.87 14.47 -7.48
CA GLU A 548 -29.82 13.83 -8.41
C GLU A 548 -29.12 12.99 -9.49
N ASP A 549 -28.06 13.53 -10.10
CA ASP A 549 -27.26 12.81 -11.10
C ASP A 549 -26.57 11.57 -10.50
N LYS A 550 -26.11 11.66 -9.24
CA LYS A 550 -25.53 10.51 -8.52
C LYS A 550 -26.58 9.45 -8.20
N GLU A 551 -27.77 9.85 -7.78
CA GLU A 551 -28.89 8.94 -7.51
C GLU A 551 -29.32 8.22 -8.79
N ASN A 552 -29.42 8.95 -9.91
CA ASN A 552 -29.68 8.38 -11.23
C ASN A 552 -28.62 7.36 -11.65
N LYS A 553 -27.32 7.67 -11.49
CA LYS A 553 -26.24 6.71 -11.77
C LYS A 553 -26.28 5.48 -10.86
N LYS A 554 -26.66 5.65 -9.58
CA LYS A 554 -26.82 4.54 -8.63
C LYS A 554 -27.99 3.65 -9.07
N LYS A 555 -29.09 4.25 -9.53
CA LYS A 555 -30.24 3.56 -10.09
C LYS A 555 -29.85 2.80 -11.37
N GLU A 556 -29.15 3.43 -12.31
CA GLU A 556 -28.62 2.77 -13.51
C GLU A 556 -27.71 1.57 -13.18
N LYS A 557 -26.85 1.69 -12.16
CA LYS A 557 -26.02 0.58 -11.68
C LYS A 557 -26.85 -0.55 -11.06
N ALA A 558 -27.88 -0.21 -10.30
CA ALA A 558 -28.80 -1.20 -9.73
C ALA A 558 -29.59 -1.92 -10.84
N GLU A 559 -30.05 -1.19 -11.86
CA GLU A 559 -30.68 -1.74 -13.05
C GLU A 559 -29.70 -2.64 -13.83
N ALA A 560 -28.46 -2.20 -14.02
CA ALA A 560 -27.43 -3.02 -14.67
C ALA A 560 -27.16 -4.34 -13.91
N HIS A 561 -27.26 -4.34 -12.58
CA HIS A 561 -27.14 -5.54 -11.75
C HIS A 561 -28.27 -6.56 -11.97
N MET A 562 -29.42 -6.14 -12.50
CA MET A 562 -30.54 -7.04 -12.87
C MET A 562 -30.26 -7.84 -14.15
N PHE A 563 -29.35 -7.36 -15.00
CA PHE A 563 -28.98 -8.04 -16.23
C PHE A 563 -27.80 -8.98 -16.02
N THR A 564 -27.72 -9.99 -16.88
CA THR A 564 -26.55 -10.84 -17.02
C THR A 564 -26.26 -11.07 -18.49
N THR A 565 -25.01 -11.42 -18.78
CA THR A 565 -24.57 -11.84 -20.11
C THR A 565 -24.19 -13.31 -20.11
N PHE A 566 -24.42 -13.96 -21.25
CA PHE A 566 -23.96 -15.31 -21.57
C PHE A 566 -23.66 -15.41 -23.07
N LYS A 567 -22.96 -16.46 -23.49
CA LYS A 567 -22.52 -16.62 -24.90
C LYS A 567 -23.00 -17.97 -25.44
N VAL A 568 -23.45 -17.97 -26.70
CA VAL A 568 -23.89 -19.18 -27.41
C VAL A 568 -23.17 -19.26 -28.75
N ALA A 569 -22.44 -20.36 -28.97
CA ALA A 569 -21.81 -20.65 -30.25
C ALA A 569 -22.72 -21.52 -31.13
N ARG A 570 -22.68 -21.31 -32.45
CA ARG A 570 -23.38 -22.10 -33.48
C ARG A 570 -22.41 -22.59 -34.55
N ASP A 571 -22.86 -23.54 -35.38
CA ASP A 571 -22.06 -24.07 -36.50
C ASP A 571 -21.58 -22.98 -37.46
N HIS A 572 -22.38 -21.91 -37.65
CA HIS A 572 -21.96 -20.73 -38.40
C HIS A 572 -20.70 -20.07 -37.81
N ASP A 573 -20.64 -19.93 -36.48
CA ASP A 573 -19.51 -19.30 -35.78
C ASP A 573 -18.25 -20.18 -35.88
N LEU A 574 -18.42 -21.50 -35.71
CA LEU A 574 -17.36 -22.49 -35.89
C LEU A 574 -16.77 -22.42 -37.31
N ALA A 575 -17.64 -22.41 -38.34
CA ALA A 575 -17.24 -22.32 -39.74
C ALA A 575 -16.55 -20.99 -40.09
N ALA A 576 -16.93 -19.88 -39.43
CA ALA A 576 -16.36 -18.56 -39.67
C ALA A 576 -14.96 -18.40 -39.07
N GLN A 577 -14.66 -19.10 -37.98
CA GLN A 577 -13.40 -18.96 -37.24
C GLN A 577 -12.33 -19.99 -37.63
N ILE A 578 -12.73 -21.25 -37.84
CA ILE A 578 -11.80 -22.35 -38.15
C ILE A 578 -11.13 -22.11 -39.51
N GLY A 579 -9.80 -22.16 -39.54
CA GLY A 579 -8.97 -22.02 -40.75
C GLY A 579 -8.45 -20.63 -41.04
N ARG A 580 -8.82 -19.61 -40.25
CA ARG A 580 -8.33 -18.24 -40.38
C ARG A 580 -7.38 -17.89 -39.24
N ASP A 581 -7.97 -17.63 -38.07
CA ASP A 581 -7.26 -17.26 -36.85
C ASP A 581 -7.26 -18.40 -35.81
N LEU A 582 -8.08 -19.42 -36.03
CA LEU A 582 -8.24 -20.57 -35.14
C LEU A 582 -8.04 -21.86 -35.93
N PHE A 583 -7.06 -22.66 -35.53
CA PHE A 583 -6.79 -23.96 -36.17
C PHE A 583 -7.13 -25.12 -35.22
N PHE A 584 -6.81 -24.95 -33.93
CA PHE A 584 -7.16 -25.88 -32.87
C PHE A 584 -8.40 -25.41 -32.10
N ASP A 585 -9.17 -26.35 -31.58
CA ASP A 585 -10.47 -26.18 -30.93
C ASP A 585 -11.57 -25.72 -31.89
N LEU A 586 -12.81 -25.67 -31.40
CA LEU A 586 -13.99 -25.38 -32.22
C LEU A 586 -14.21 -23.88 -32.42
N VAL A 587 -14.00 -23.07 -31.39
CA VAL A 587 -14.34 -21.65 -31.40
C VAL A 587 -13.62 -20.86 -30.31
N ASP A 588 -13.22 -19.64 -30.61
CA ASP A 588 -12.80 -18.64 -29.63
C ASP A 588 -14.03 -17.91 -29.09
N TYR A 589 -14.41 -18.23 -27.84
CA TYR A 589 -15.56 -17.62 -27.16
C TYR A 589 -15.36 -16.13 -26.89
N GLU A 590 -14.16 -15.57 -26.95
CA GLU A 590 -13.98 -14.12 -26.82
C GLU A 590 -14.46 -13.37 -28.07
N LYS A 591 -14.50 -14.03 -29.22
CA LYS A 591 -15.06 -13.48 -30.48
C LYS A 591 -16.58 -13.68 -30.61
N ILE A 592 -17.22 -14.41 -29.70
CA ILE A 592 -18.67 -14.67 -29.73
C ILE A 592 -19.44 -13.51 -29.10
N HIS A 593 -20.51 -13.08 -29.79
CA HIS A 593 -21.36 -11.99 -29.33
C HIS A 593 -22.06 -12.34 -27.99
N PRO A 594 -21.88 -11.52 -26.94
CA PRO A 594 -22.54 -11.77 -25.66
C PRO A 594 -24.01 -11.34 -25.70
N ILE A 595 -24.87 -12.20 -25.20
CA ILE A 595 -26.31 -11.98 -25.16
C ILE A 595 -26.67 -11.43 -23.78
N ARG A 596 -27.24 -10.24 -23.73
CA ARG A 596 -27.66 -9.56 -22.50
C ARG A 596 -29.15 -9.79 -22.25
N VAL A 597 -29.47 -10.39 -21.10
CA VAL A 597 -30.84 -10.70 -20.66
C VAL A 597 -31.02 -10.40 -19.18
N LEU A 598 -32.28 -10.37 -18.71
CA LEU A 598 -32.57 -10.28 -17.28
C LEU A 598 -32.20 -11.59 -16.56
N LYS A 599 -31.68 -11.50 -15.34
CA LYS A 599 -31.27 -12.68 -14.54
C LYS A 599 -32.44 -13.61 -14.22
N ASP A 600 -33.63 -13.07 -14.03
CA ASP A 600 -34.86 -13.79 -13.70
C ASP A 600 -35.61 -14.32 -14.95
N MET A 601 -35.16 -13.98 -16.15
CA MET A 601 -35.75 -14.47 -17.40
C MET A 601 -35.68 -16.01 -17.45
N PRO A 602 -36.82 -16.72 -17.65
CA PRO A 602 -36.82 -18.16 -17.84
C PRO A 602 -36.07 -18.57 -19.10
N PHE A 603 -35.28 -19.65 -19.05
CA PHE A 603 -34.48 -20.07 -20.20
C PHE A 603 -35.34 -20.48 -21.41
N ASN A 604 -36.55 -20.99 -21.20
CA ASN A 604 -37.49 -21.26 -22.30
C ASN A 604 -37.84 -20.01 -23.12
N GLN A 605 -37.91 -18.85 -22.48
CA GLN A 605 -38.15 -17.58 -23.18
C GLN A 605 -36.94 -17.20 -24.04
N VAL A 606 -35.72 -17.53 -23.61
CA VAL A 606 -34.50 -17.38 -24.43
C VAL A 606 -34.60 -18.25 -25.69
N LYS A 607 -35.07 -19.49 -25.58
CA LYS A 607 -35.28 -20.38 -26.75
C LYS A 607 -36.25 -19.77 -27.76
N GLU A 608 -37.31 -19.11 -27.29
CA GLU A 608 -38.27 -18.40 -28.14
C GLU A 608 -37.64 -17.18 -28.84
N GLU A 609 -36.84 -16.39 -28.13
CA GLU A 609 -36.13 -15.26 -28.74
C GLU A 609 -35.13 -15.73 -29.81
N PHE A 610 -34.37 -16.79 -29.54
CA PHE A 610 -33.51 -17.44 -30.54
C PHE A 610 -34.29 -17.96 -31.75
N SER A 611 -35.51 -18.46 -31.52
CA SER A 611 -36.39 -18.90 -32.62
C SER A 611 -36.83 -17.74 -33.51
N LYS A 612 -37.03 -16.54 -32.95
CA LYS A 612 -37.39 -15.34 -33.70
C LYS A 612 -36.18 -14.75 -34.44
N GLU A 613 -35.03 -14.69 -33.77
CA GLU A 613 -33.82 -14.05 -34.30
C GLU A 613 -33.17 -14.88 -35.41
N PHE A 614 -33.04 -16.19 -35.21
CA PHE A 614 -32.31 -17.08 -36.12
C PHE A 614 -33.23 -17.96 -36.99
N GLY A 615 -34.55 -17.92 -36.76
CA GLY A 615 -35.52 -18.70 -37.52
C GLY A 615 -35.48 -20.22 -37.23
N ILE A 616 -34.91 -20.63 -36.11
CA ILE A 616 -34.77 -22.05 -35.72
C ILE A 616 -35.89 -22.41 -34.74
N PRO A 617 -36.83 -23.31 -35.10
CA PRO A 617 -37.93 -23.66 -34.20
C PRO A 617 -37.44 -24.18 -32.84
N VAL A 618 -38.15 -23.84 -31.75
CA VAL A 618 -37.77 -24.25 -30.38
C VAL A 618 -37.56 -25.77 -30.22
N HIS A 619 -38.33 -26.59 -30.94
CA HIS A 619 -38.21 -28.06 -30.93
C HIS A 619 -37.00 -28.60 -31.71
N SER A 620 -36.32 -27.72 -32.45
CA SER A 620 -35.11 -27.97 -33.22
C SER A 620 -33.86 -27.36 -32.58
N GLN A 621 -33.98 -26.86 -31.35
CA GLN A 621 -32.88 -26.28 -30.57
C GLN A 621 -32.48 -27.23 -29.44
N ARG A 622 -31.20 -27.64 -29.41
CA ARG A 622 -30.60 -28.31 -28.25
C ARG A 622 -29.37 -27.56 -27.78
N PHE A 623 -29.40 -27.09 -26.54
CA PHE A 623 -28.29 -26.36 -25.93
C PHE A 623 -27.37 -27.32 -25.19
N TRP A 624 -26.07 -27.14 -25.36
CA TRP A 624 -25.02 -27.94 -24.76
C TRP A 624 -24.15 -27.10 -23.82
N TRP A 625 -23.80 -27.68 -22.68
CA TRP A 625 -22.79 -27.12 -21.79
C TRP A 625 -21.43 -27.09 -22.51
N TRP A 626 -20.85 -25.90 -22.61
CA TRP A 626 -19.46 -25.75 -23.05
C TRP A 626 -18.57 -25.64 -21.83
N SER A 627 -17.76 -26.66 -21.58
CA SER A 627 -17.04 -26.77 -20.31
C SER A 627 -15.60 -27.19 -20.50
N LYS A 628 -14.76 -26.78 -19.54
CA LYS A 628 -13.35 -27.15 -19.49
C LYS A 628 -13.21 -28.63 -19.14
N ARG A 629 -12.38 -29.35 -19.90
CA ARG A 629 -12.02 -30.74 -19.63
C ARG A 629 -10.68 -30.85 -18.87
N GLN A 630 -10.35 -32.05 -18.41
CA GLN A 630 -9.11 -32.33 -17.66
C GLN A 630 -7.83 -32.00 -18.46
N ASN A 631 -7.87 -32.11 -19.78
CA ASN A 631 -6.77 -31.78 -20.68
C ASN A 631 -6.66 -30.28 -21.01
N ASN A 632 -7.41 -29.41 -20.31
CA ASN A 632 -7.51 -27.97 -20.52
C ASN A 632 -8.13 -27.51 -21.85
N THR A 633 -8.77 -28.40 -22.63
CA THR A 633 -9.59 -27.97 -23.77
C THR A 633 -11.02 -27.65 -23.32
N TYR A 634 -11.75 -26.86 -24.12
CA TYR A 634 -13.14 -26.54 -23.86
C TYR A 634 -14.02 -27.09 -24.97
N ARG A 635 -14.95 -27.97 -24.64
CA ARG A 635 -15.79 -28.66 -25.63
C ARG A 635 -17.27 -28.68 -25.20
N PRO A 636 -18.21 -28.88 -26.14
CA PRO A 636 -19.55 -29.34 -25.81
C PRO A 636 -19.47 -30.66 -25.03
N THR A 637 -19.99 -30.71 -23.81
CA THR A 637 -19.85 -31.89 -22.95
C THR A 637 -21.14 -32.71 -22.89
N ARG A 638 -22.26 -32.05 -22.60
CA ARG A 638 -23.59 -32.67 -22.56
C ARG A 638 -24.68 -31.64 -22.82
N PRO A 639 -25.86 -32.05 -23.29
CA PRO A 639 -27.00 -31.17 -23.40
C PRO A 639 -27.51 -30.71 -22.03
N LEU A 640 -28.21 -29.58 -22.01
CA LEU A 640 -29.01 -29.16 -20.88
C LEU A 640 -30.10 -30.21 -20.62
N THR A 641 -30.26 -30.57 -19.35
CA THR A 641 -31.35 -31.44 -18.89
C THR A 641 -32.67 -30.68 -18.88
N GLN A 642 -33.78 -31.41 -18.88
CA GLN A 642 -35.12 -30.79 -18.80
C GLN A 642 -35.31 -29.94 -17.53
N GLN A 643 -34.64 -30.29 -16.43
CA GLN A 643 -34.64 -29.49 -15.21
C GLN A 643 -33.85 -28.19 -15.41
N GLU A 644 -32.66 -28.25 -16.02
CA GLU A 644 -31.85 -27.06 -16.31
C GLU A 644 -32.54 -26.12 -17.31
N GLU A 645 -33.24 -26.65 -18.31
CA GLU A 645 -34.04 -25.82 -19.23
C GLU A 645 -35.22 -25.11 -18.54
N SER A 646 -35.62 -25.56 -17.34
CA SER A 646 -36.67 -24.91 -16.54
C SER A 646 -36.15 -23.77 -15.66
N TYR A 647 -34.83 -23.59 -15.55
CA TYR A 647 -34.21 -22.56 -14.72
C TYR A 647 -34.30 -21.16 -15.34
N THR A 648 -34.07 -20.14 -14.51
CA THR A 648 -33.79 -18.79 -15.00
C THR A 648 -32.34 -18.70 -15.51
N VAL A 649 -32.05 -17.69 -16.32
CA VAL A 649 -30.68 -17.48 -16.84
C VAL A 649 -29.67 -17.24 -15.72
N GLY A 650 -30.06 -16.54 -14.65
CA GLY A 650 -29.24 -16.35 -13.45
C GLY A 650 -28.88 -17.67 -12.79
N GLN A 651 -29.86 -18.54 -12.57
CA GLN A 651 -29.64 -19.87 -11.97
C GLN A 651 -28.74 -20.77 -12.85
N LEU A 652 -28.89 -20.71 -14.18
CA LEU A 652 -27.99 -21.41 -15.10
C LEU A 652 -26.58 -20.86 -15.05
N LYS A 653 -26.42 -19.54 -14.95
CA LYS A 653 -25.10 -18.93 -14.78
C LYS A 653 -24.44 -19.34 -13.47
N ASP A 654 -25.18 -19.39 -12.37
CA ASP A 654 -24.67 -19.86 -11.09
C ASP A 654 -24.28 -21.34 -11.16
N ALA A 655 -25.03 -22.16 -11.92
CA ALA A 655 -24.64 -23.54 -12.21
C ALA A 655 -23.33 -23.62 -13.00
N ALA A 656 -23.13 -22.75 -13.99
CA ALA A 656 -21.87 -22.66 -14.72
C ALA A 656 -20.68 -22.28 -13.81
N ILE A 657 -20.89 -21.34 -12.89
CA ILE A 657 -19.88 -20.92 -11.91
C ILE A 657 -19.51 -22.07 -10.98
N ARG A 658 -20.49 -22.84 -10.48
CA ARG A 658 -20.25 -24.06 -9.69
C ARG A 658 -19.46 -25.12 -10.48
N MET A 659 -19.52 -25.10 -11.81
CA MET A 659 -18.74 -25.95 -12.72
C MET A 659 -17.39 -25.33 -13.11
N ASN A 660 -16.88 -24.34 -12.36
CA ASN A 660 -15.63 -23.63 -12.59
C ASN A 660 -15.58 -22.85 -13.93
N SER A 661 -16.72 -22.37 -14.41
CA SER A 661 -16.78 -21.45 -15.56
C SER A 661 -17.03 -20.02 -15.10
N SER A 662 -16.19 -19.07 -15.50
CA SER A 662 -16.37 -17.64 -15.18
C SER A 662 -17.57 -17.00 -15.89
N GLU A 663 -18.05 -17.62 -16.97
CA GLU A 663 -19.24 -17.20 -17.72
C GLU A 663 -20.08 -18.40 -18.18
N LEU A 664 -21.36 -18.17 -18.47
CA LEU A 664 -22.24 -19.18 -19.06
C LEU A 664 -21.93 -19.30 -20.56
N ARG A 665 -21.27 -20.39 -20.95
CA ARG A 665 -20.95 -20.73 -22.35
C ARG A 665 -21.78 -21.93 -22.78
N LEU A 666 -22.53 -21.75 -23.88
CA LEU A 666 -23.34 -22.81 -24.46
C LEU A 666 -23.01 -23.00 -25.95
N TYR A 667 -23.29 -24.17 -26.48
CA TYR A 667 -23.35 -24.44 -27.91
C TYR A 667 -24.76 -24.84 -28.31
N LEU A 668 -25.26 -24.30 -29.41
CA LEU A 668 -26.57 -24.61 -29.95
C LEU A 668 -26.42 -25.60 -31.11
N GLU A 669 -26.86 -26.83 -30.87
CA GLU A 669 -27.09 -27.82 -31.93
C GLU A 669 -28.40 -27.46 -32.64
N GLU A 670 -28.28 -27.10 -33.92
CA GLU A 670 -29.39 -26.71 -34.78
C GLU A 670 -29.60 -27.73 -35.90
N ASN A 671 -30.86 -28.10 -36.14
CA ASN A 671 -31.25 -28.91 -37.30
C ASN A 671 -32.53 -28.32 -37.90
N HIS A 672 -32.59 -28.15 -39.22
CA HIS A 672 -33.80 -27.65 -39.89
C HIS A 672 -35.00 -28.62 -39.82
N LEU A 673 -34.78 -29.85 -39.33
CA LEU A 673 -35.79 -30.85 -38.97
C LEU A 673 -35.90 -30.98 -37.43
N THR A 674 -36.85 -31.79 -36.96
CA THR A 674 -36.94 -32.14 -35.53
C THR A 674 -35.71 -32.93 -35.09
N LEU A 675 -35.05 -32.48 -34.01
CA LEU A 675 -33.92 -33.19 -33.42
C LEU A 675 -34.37 -34.56 -32.88
N ALA A 676 -33.69 -35.62 -33.29
CA ALA A 676 -33.98 -36.98 -32.82
C ALA A 676 -33.70 -37.13 -31.32
N SER A 677 -34.46 -37.99 -30.64
CA SER A 677 -34.22 -38.32 -29.22
C SER A 677 -32.89 -39.05 -29.07
N ARG A 678 -32.04 -38.59 -28.13
CA ARG A 678 -30.76 -39.22 -27.83
C ARG A 678 -30.93 -40.42 -26.91
N THR A 679 -30.26 -41.50 -27.26
CA THR A 679 -29.95 -42.65 -26.41
C THR A 679 -28.60 -42.44 -25.72
N LYS A 680 -28.30 -43.22 -24.68
CA LYS A 680 -26.99 -43.17 -24.00
C LYS A 680 -25.81 -43.57 -24.89
N ASP A 681 -26.07 -44.25 -26.00
CA ASP A 681 -25.06 -44.66 -26.97
C ASP A 681 -24.83 -43.62 -28.06
N ASP A 682 -25.62 -42.53 -28.10
CA ASP A 682 -25.41 -41.45 -29.08
C ASP A 682 -24.33 -40.49 -28.59
N ILE A 683 -23.39 -40.14 -29.46
CA ILE A 683 -22.32 -39.15 -29.24
C ILE A 683 -22.33 -38.11 -30.36
N LEU A 684 -22.10 -36.85 -30.02
CA LEU A 684 -21.97 -35.74 -30.96
C LEU A 684 -20.49 -35.48 -31.26
N LEU A 685 -20.08 -35.71 -32.52
CA LEU A 685 -18.71 -35.48 -32.99
C LEU A 685 -18.65 -34.34 -33.98
N PHE A 686 -17.52 -33.62 -33.98
CA PHE A 686 -17.26 -32.48 -34.85
C PHE A 686 -16.15 -32.83 -35.84
N PHE A 687 -16.24 -32.29 -37.06
CA PHE A 687 -15.33 -32.69 -38.14
C PHE A 687 -14.62 -31.49 -38.76
N LYS A 688 -13.32 -31.64 -38.98
CA LYS A 688 -12.48 -30.68 -39.71
C LYS A 688 -11.81 -31.38 -40.89
N LEU A 689 -11.78 -30.73 -42.04
CA LEU A 689 -11.06 -31.24 -43.22
C LEU A 689 -9.75 -30.46 -43.39
N TYR A 690 -8.63 -31.17 -43.49
CA TYR A 690 -7.33 -30.61 -43.81
C TYR A 690 -6.96 -30.89 -45.28
N ASP A 691 -6.49 -29.86 -45.97
CA ASP A 691 -5.98 -29.92 -47.34
C ASP A 691 -4.45 -29.66 -47.32
N PRO A 692 -3.61 -30.71 -47.39
CA PRO A 692 -2.14 -30.58 -47.34
C PRO A 692 -1.55 -29.77 -48.49
N GLU A 693 -2.23 -29.68 -49.65
CA GLU A 693 -1.74 -28.93 -50.81
C GLU A 693 -1.88 -27.42 -50.58
N LYS A 694 -2.95 -27.00 -49.90
CA LYS A 694 -3.22 -25.60 -49.60
C LYS A 694 -2.79 -25.16 -48.20
N GLU A 695 -2.41 -26.11 -47.34
CA GLU A 695 -2.18 -25.89 -45.92
C GLU A 695 -3.41 -25.27 -45.21
N GLU A 696 -4.61 -25.64 -45.66
CA GLU A 696 -5.89 -25.10 -45.19
C GLU A 696 -6.65 -26.13 -44.35
N LEU A 697 -7.17 -25.69 -43.19
CA LEU A 697 -8.05 -26.48 -42.34
C LEU A 697 -9.43 -25.82 -42.30
N ARG A 698 -10.50 -26.57 -42.52
CA ARG A 698 -11.87 -26.01 -42.48
C ARG A 698 -12.83 -26.87 -41.67
N TYR A 699 -13.78 -26.24 -41.01
CA TYR A 699 -14.90 -26.93 -40.39
C TYR A 699 -15.85 -27.49 -41.45
N VAL A 700 -16.34 -28.71 -41.25
CA VAL A 700 -17.24 -29.38 -42.21
C VAL A 700 -18.55 -29.88 -41.57
N GLY A 701 -18.79 -29.53 -40.31
CA GLY A 701 -20.03 -29.87 -39.59
C GLY A 701 -19.83 -30.86 -38.45
N ASN A 702 -20.96 -31.27 -37.87
CA ASN A 702 -21.07 -32.22 -36.79
C ASN A 702 -21.97 -33.40 -37.18
N LEU A 703 -21.80 -34.56 -36.52
CA LEU A 703 -22.66 -35.73 -36.69
C LEU A 703 -23.01 -36.35 -35.34
N LEU A 704 -24.27 -36.77 -35.21
CA LEU A 704 -24.73 -37.61 -34.10
C LEU A 704 -24.57 -39.09 -34.48
N LEU A 705 -23.69 -39.81 -33.78
CA LEU A 705 -23.26 -41.16 -34.11
C LEU A 705 -23.41 -42.11 -32.92
N LYS A 706 -23.30 -43.43 -33.15
CA LYS A 706 -23.28 -44.42 -32.06
C LYS A 706 -21.86 -44.60 -31.55
N ALA A 707 -21.64 -44.50 -30.25
CA ALA A 707 -20.34 -44.80 -29.62
C ALA A 707 -19.90 -46.25 -29.88
N SER A 708 -20.86 -47.15 -30.17
CA SER A 708 -20.62 -48.54 -30.57
C SER A 708 -20.27 -48.74 -32.05
N SER A 709 -20.50 -47.76 -32.94
CA SER A 709 -20.13 -47.84 -34.36
C SER A 709 -18.64 -47.57 -34.61
N LYS A 710 -18.14 -47.96 -35.79
CA LYS A 710 -16.73 -47.78 -36.18
C LYS A 710 -16.53 -46.52 -37.01
N PRO A 711 -15.36 -45.86 -36.95
CA PRO A 711 -15.03 -44.77 -37.86
C PRO A 711 -15.09 -45.17 -39.34
N SER A 712 -14.76 -46.43 -39.68
CA SER A 712 -14.91 -46.96 -41.04
C SER A 712 -16.34 -46.83 -41.60
N ASP A 713 -17.35 -46.91 -40.73
CA ASP A 713 -18.76 -46.89 -41.12
C ASP A 713 -19.22 -45.51 -41.60
N ILE A 714 -18.51 -44.44 -41.20
CA ILE A 714 -18.85 -43.05 -41.54
C ILE A 714 -17.99 -42.47 -42.66
N VAL A 715 -16.92 -43.15 -43.09
CA VAL A 715 -16.03 -42.71 -44.18
C VAL A 715 -16.82 -42.30 -45.44
N PRO A 716 -17.80 -43.08 -45.93
CA PRO A 716 -18.52 -42.70 -47.14
C PRO A 716 -19.33 -41.40 -46.98
N LYS A 717 -19.79 -41.12 -45.75
CA LYS A 717 -20.48 -39.87 -45.43
C LYS A 717 -19.52 -38.69 -45.32
N LEU A 718 -18.34 -38.88 -44.74
CA LEU A 718 -17.29 -37.86 -44.70
C LEU A 718 -16.80 -37.51 -46.10
N ASN A 719 -16.63 -38.50 -46.97
CA ASN A 719 -16.31 -38.29 -48.38
C ASN A 719 -17.39 -37.47 -49.10
N GLU A 720 -18.67 -37.76 -48.87
CA GLU A 720 -19.78 -36.96 -49.42
C GLU A 720 -19.72 -35.49 -48.95
N ILE A 721 -19.47 -35.25 -47.66
CA ILE A 721 -19.37 -33.92 -47.06
C ILE A 721 -18.16 -33.15 -47.62
N ALA A 722 -17.03 -33.84 -47.80
CA ALA A 722 -15.81 -33.25 -48.34
C ALA A 722 -15.88 -32.99 -49.85
N GLY A 723 -16.83 -33.61 -50.55
CA GLY A 723 -16.92 -33.58 -52.01
C GLY A 723 -15.93 -34.52 -52.71
N PHE A 724 -15.50 -35.60 -52.02
CA PHE A 724 -14.60 -36.62 -52.54
C PHE A 724 -15.37 -37.74 -53.25
N GLN A 725 -14.63 -38.66 -53.90
CA GLN A 725 -15.22 -39.90 -54.39
C GLN A 725 -15.70 -40.74 -53.20
N HIS A 726 -16.77 -41.51 -53.39
CA HIS A 726 -17.44 -42.22 -52.29
C HIS A 726 -16.50 -43.21 -51.58
N ASP A 727 -15.60 -43.82 -52.34
CA ASP A 727 -14.59 -44.81 -51.94
C ASP A 727 -13.17 -44.21 -51.81
N GLU A 728 -13.04 -42.89 -51.72
CA GLU A 728 -11.74 -42.23 -51.49
C GLU A 728 -11.13 -42.69 -50.15
N ASP A 729 -9.83 -43.02 -50.18
CA ASP A 729 -9.05 -43.38 -48.99
C ASP A 729 -8.69 -42.11 -48.19
N ILE A 730 -9.20 -42.03 -46.96
CA ILE A 730 -9.00 -40.90 -46.04
C ILE A 730 -8.35 -41.36 -44.75
N GLU A 731 -7.57 -40.46 -44.15
CA GLU A 731 -6.97 -40.65 -42.84
C GLU A 731 -7.72 -39.79 -41.82
N LEU A 732 -7.97 -40.36 -40.63
CA LEU A 732 -8.68 -39.74 -39.52
C LEU A 732 -7.70 -39.51 -38.36
N TYR A 733 -7.78 -38.33 -37.76
CA TYR A 733 -6.98 -37.90 -36.63
C TYR A 733 -7.87 -37.29 -35.55
N GLU A 734 -7.66 -37.66 -34.29
CA GLU A 734 -8.33 -37.06 -33.15
C GLU A 734 -7.57 -35.81 -32.70
N GLU A 735 -8.28 -34.70 -32.52
CA GLU A 735 -7.74 -33.47 -31.96
C GLU A 735 -7.97 -33.43 -30.43
N ILE A 736 -6.93 -33.80 -29.67
CA ILE A 736 -7.03 -34.07 -28.22
C ILE A 736 -6.60 -32.87 -27.38
N LYS A 737 -5.40 -32.31 -27.63
CA LYS A 737 -4.80 -31.26 -26.80
C LYS A 737 -3.85 -30.37 -27.60
N PHE A 738 -3.74 -29.09 -27.24
CA PHE A 738 -2.84 -28.13 -27.90
C PHE A 738 -1.72 -27.63 -26.99
N GLU A 739 -2.08 -27.19 -25.77
CA GLU A 739 -1.15 -26.58 -24.80
C GLU A 739 -1.07 -27.45 -23.54
N PRO A 740 0.13 -27.64 -22.93
CA PRO A 740 1.43 -27.09 -23.33
C PRO A 740 2.12 -27.88 -24.46
N ASN A 741 1.56 -29.04 -24.83
CA ASN A 741 2.06 -29.88 -25.91
C ASN A 741 0.88 -30.34 -26.75
N ILE A 742 1.09 -30.37 -28.05
CA ILE A 742 0.10 -30.82 -29.02
C ILE A 742 -0.03 -32.34 -28.94
N MET A 743 -1.27 -32.79 -28.99
CA MET A 743 -1.63 -34.19 -29.07
C MET A 743 -2.73 -34.31 -30.14
N CYS A 744 -2.33 -34.85 -31.29
CA CYS A 744 -3.21 -35.16 -32.40
C CYS A 744 -2.82 -36.54 -32.95
N GLU A 745 -3.67 -37.52 -32.70
CA GLU A 745 -3.35 -38.94 -32.88
C GLU A 745 -4.19 -39.56 -34.00
N PRO A 746 -3.64 -40.49 -34.81
CA PRO A 746 -4.42 -41.20 -35.81
C PRO A 746 -5.49 -42.08 -35.14
N VAL A 747 -6.68 -42.12 -35.73
CA VAL A 747 -7.81 -42.91 -35.24
C VAL A 747 -7.80 -44.30 -35.85
N ASP A 748 -7.88 -45.34 -35.02
CA ASP A 748 -8.07 -46.71 -35.51
C ASP A 748 -9.49 -46.87 -36.05
N CYS A 749 -9.59 -47.03 -37.38
CA CYS A 749 -10.86 -47.10 -38.08
C CYS A 749 -11.58 -48.44 -37.92
N ASP A 750 -10.90 -49.49 -37.43
CA ASP A 750 -11.44 -50.85 -37.33
C ASP A 750 -12.06 -51.15 -35.96
N VAL A 751 -11.87 -50.27 -34.97
CA VAL A 751 -12.46 -50.36 -33.64
C VAL A 751 -13.56 -49.31 -33.42
N SER A 752 -14.43 -49.52 -32.44
CA SER A 752 -15.54 -48.58 -32.18
C SER A 752 -15.04 -47.24 -31.63
N PHE A 753 -15.82 -46.18 -31.81
CA PHE A 753 -15.51 -44.86 -31.23
C PHE A 753 -15.25 -44.93 -29.73
N SER A 754 -16.07 -45.68 -29.00
CA SER A 754 -15.91 -45.92 -27.55
C SER A 754 -14.58 -46.58 -27.18
N LEU A 755 -14.05 -47.50 -28.00
CA LEU A 755 -12.76 -48.15 -27.75
C LEU A 755 -11.59 -47.24 -28.10
N ASN A 756 -11.78 -46.32 -29.06
CA ASN A 756 -10.88 -45.20 -29.31
C ASN A 756 -10.96 -44.11 -28.23
N GLN A 757 -11.79 -44.26 -27.19
CA GLN A 757 -12.05 -43.25 -26.15
C GLN A 757 -12.70 -41.95 -26.67
N ILE A 758 -13.30 -42.00 -27.86
CA ILE A 758 -14.00 -40.88 -28.49
C ILE A 758 -15.41 -40.72 -27.89
N ALA A 759 -15.75 -39.49 -27.49
CA ALA A 759 -16.96 -39.11 -26.78
C ALA A 759 -17.56 -37.77 -27.28
N ASP A 760 -18.65 -37.34 -26.62
CA ASP A 760 -19.35 -36.07 -26.92
C ASP A 760 -18.41 -34.87 -26.94
N GLY A 761 -18.37 -34.13 -28.05
CA GLY A 761 -17.57 -32.92 -28.22
C GLY A 761 -16.16 -33.15 -28.76
N ASP A 762 -15.80 -34.40 -29.08
CA ASP A 762 -14.51 -34.68 -29.72
C ASP A 762 -14.50 -34.23 -31.18
N ILE A 763 -13.30 -33.88 -31.64
CA ILE A 763 -13.07 -33.33 -32.97
C ILE A 763 -12.22 -34.32 -33.73
N LEU A 764 -12.74 -34.76 -34.88
CA LEU A 764 -12.02 -35.59 -35.82
C LEU A 764 -11.60 -34.74 -37.02
N CYS A 765 -10.30 -34.59 -37.17
CA CYS A 765 -9.71 -34.04 -38.38
C CYS A 765 -9.52 -35.16 -39.40
N TYR A 766 -9.82 -34.91 -40.66
CA TYR A 766 -9.58 -35.88 -41.71
C TYR A 766 -8.99 -35.23 -42.95
N GLN A 767 -8.28 -36.03 -43.75
CA GLN A 767 -7.61 -35.60 -44.97
C GLN A 767 -7.57 -36.73 -45.98
N LYS A 768 -7.29 -36.40 -47.24
CA LYS A 768 -6.91 -37.40 -48.24
C LYS A 768 -5.57 -38.02 -47.88
N ARG A 769 -5.41 -39.30 -48.19
CA ARG A 769 -4.12 -39.97 -48.04
C ARG A 769 -3.11 -39.43 -49.04
N CYS A 770 -1.97 -38.95 -48.56
CA CYS A 770 -0.87 -38.45 -49.39
C CYS A 770 0.49 -38.98 -48.91
N SER A 771 1.48 -39.01 -49.80
CA SER A 771 2.85 -39.41 -49.42
C SER A 771 3.56 -38.31 -48.62
N LEU A 772 4.32 -38.71 -47.59
CA LEU A 772 4.95 -37.79 -46.63
C LEU A 772 5.94 -36.78 -47.24
N ASP A 773 6.54 -37.06 -48.41
CA ASP A 773 7.58 -36.21 -49.02
C ASP A 773 7.04 -35.11 -49.95
N GLN A 774 5.73 -35.07 -50.22
CA GLN A 774 5.15 -34.17 -51.23
C GLN A 774 4.82 -32.76 -50.71
N HIS A 775 4.59 -32.61 -49.41
CA HIS A 775 4.06 -31.38 -48.82
C HIS A 775 4.88 -30.97 -47.59
N ARG A 776 4.95 -29.67 -47.30
CA ARG A 776 5.68 -29.13 -46.14
C ARG A 776 5.10 -29.64 -44.82
N HIS A 777 3.77 -29.79 -44.76
CA HIS A 777 3.02 -30.34 -43.64
C HIS A 777 2.11 -31.46 -44.16
N PRO A 778 2.63 -32.71 -44.29
CA PRO A 778 1.92 -33.78 -45.00
C PRO A 778 0.69 -34.32 -44.24
N ASN A 779 0.58 -34.07 -42.94
CA ASN A 779 -0.55 -34.52 -42.14
C ASN A 779 -1.01 -33.49 -41.10
N VAL A 780 -2.23 -33.67 -40.59
CA VAL A 780 -2.85 -32.81 -39.57
C VAL A 780 -1.94 -32.60 -38.36
N SER A 781 -1.32 -33.66 -37.84
CA SER A 781 -0.43 -33.58 -36.68
C SER A 781 0.77 -32.65 -36.94
N SER A 782 1.42 -32.78 -38.10
CA SER A 782 2.55 -31.92 -38.52
C SER A 782 2.13 -30.47 -38.77
N PHE A 783 0.92 -30.25 -39.26
CA PHE A 783 0.36 -28.92 -39.45
C PHE A 783 0.08 -28.24 -38.10
N PHE A 784 -0.52 -28.94 -37.15
CA PHE A 784 -0.71 -28.41 -35.80
C PHE A 784 0.62 -28.12 -35.10
N GLU A 785 1.62 -28.99 -35.23
CA GLU A 785 2.99 -28.73 -34.76
C GLU A 785 3.58 -27.43 -35.29
N TYR A 786 3.37 -27.16 -36.57
CA TYR A 786 3.77 -25.88 -37.15
C TYR A 786 3.00 -24.71 -36.53
N VAL A 787 1.66 -24.76 -36.50
CA VAL A 787 0.83 -23.67 -35.98
C VAL A 787 1.14 -23.35 -34.52
N HIS A 788 1.31 -24.36 -33.66
CA HIS A 788 1.62 -24.18 -32.23
C HIS A 788 2.98 -23.51 -32.01
N ASN A 789 3.98 -23.90 -32.79
CA ASN A 789 5.33 -23.37 -32.66
C ASN A 789 5.54 -22.08 -33.45
N ARG A 790 4.60 -21.66 -34.29
CA ARG A 790 4.71 -20.41 -35.05
C ARG A 790 4.64 -19.20 -34.13
N GLN A 791 5.60 -18.29 -34.27
CA GLN A 791 5.64 -17.00 -33.57
C GLN A 791 6.14 -15.91 -34.51
N VAL A 792 5.37 -14.83 -34.66
CA VAL A 792 5.83 -13.63 -35.35
C VAL A 792 6.56 -12.76 -34.33
N VAL A 793 7.78 -12.33 -34.67
CA VAL A 793 8.63 -11.49 -33.80
C VAL A 793 8.98 -10.19 -34.52
N HIS A 794 8.78 -9.09 -33.82
CA HIS A 794 9.10 -7.73 -34.25
C HIS A 794 10.51 -7.37 -33.77
N PHE A 795 11.37 -7.00 -34.71
CA PHE A 795 12.74 -6.60 -34.42
C PHE A 795 12.89 -5.08 -34.44
N ARG A 796 13.56 -4.56 -33.42
CA ARG A 796 13.88 -3.12 -33.27
C ARG A 796 15.38 -2.93 -33.12
N LEU A 797 15.92 -1.89 -33.75
CA LEU A 797 17.32 -1.52 -33.58
C LEU A 797 17.52 -0.93 -32.17
N LEU A 798 18.53 -1.36 -31.43
CA LEU A 798 18.74 -0.96 -30.03
C LEU A 798 18.89 0.57 -29.87
N GLU A 799 19.50 1.24 -30.86
CA GLU A 799 19.66 2.70 -30.91
C GLU A 799 18.34 3.45 -31.18
N LYS A 800 17.32 2.76 -31.72
CA LYS A 800 16.01 3.32 -32.09
C LYS A 800 14.87 2.51 -31.46
N PRO A 801 14.78 2.44 -30.12
CA PRO A 801 13.97 1.44 -29.44
C PRO A 801 12.43 1.60 -29.58
N LYS A 802 11.98 2.71 -30.19
CA LYS A 802 10.56 3.05 -30.40
C LYS A 802 10.08 2.80 -31.82
N GLN A 803 10.95 2.38 -32.73
CA GLN A 803 10.63 2.18 -34.14
C GLN A 803 10.77 0.70 -34.50
N ASP A 804 9.70 0.11 -35.01
CA ASP A 804 9.76 -1.22 -35.63
C ASP A 804 10.60 -1.13 -36.90
N ASP A 805 11.52 -2.09 -37.07
CA ASP A 805 12.39 -2.18 -38.23
C ASP A 805 11.81 -3.18 -39.23
N PHE A 806 11.63 -4.43 -38.78
CA PHE A 806 11.02 -5.52 -39.56
C PHE A 806 10.41 -6.58 -38.63
N SER A 807 9.67 -7.52 -39.20
CA SER A 807 9.17 -8.71 -38.48
C SER A 807 9.52 -9.99 -39.21
N LEU A 808 9.73 -11.08 -38.46
CA LEU A 808 10.02 -12.41 -38.99
C LEU A 808 9.12 -13.45 -38.35
N GLU A 809 8.73 -14.44 -39.15
CA GLU A 809 8.08 -15.65 -38.66
C GLU A 809 9.14 -16.69 -38.24
N LEU A 810 9.10 -17.04 -36.96
CA LEU A 810 10.06 -17.93 -36.32
C LEU A 810 9.34 -19.07 -35.59
N SER A 811 10.08 -20.12 -35.27
CA SER A 811 9.58 -21.19 -34.40
C SER A 811 9.87 -20.81 -32.94
N LYS A 812 8.93 -21.02 -32.02
CA LYS A 812 9.12 -20.94 -30.56
C LYS A 812 10.29 -21.81 -30.11
N ARG A 813 10.57 -22.89 -30.83
CA ARG A 813 11.69 -23.83 -30.57
C ARG A 813 13.03 -23.38 -31.18
N SER A 814 13.06 -22.30 -31.97
CA SER A 814 14.29 -21.78 -32.59
C SER A 814 15.30 -21.47 -31.49
N THR A 815 16.53 -21.94 -31.66
CA THR A 815 17.65 -21.62 -30.79
C THR A 815 18.12 -20.19 -31.02
N TYR A 816 19.00 -19.68 -30.15
CA TYR A 816 19.62 -18.36 -30.35
C TYR A 816 20.30 -18.24 -31.73
N ASP A 817 21.01 -19.30 -32.13
CA ASP A 817 21.71 -19.34 -33.41
C ASP A 817 20.72 -19.33 -34.59
N ASP A 818 19.62 -20.09 -34.51
CA ASP A 818 18.58 -20.10 -35.57
C ASP A 818 17.92 -18.72 -35.76
N VAL A 819 17.62 -18.03 -34.66
CA VAL A 819 17.02 -16.69 -34.68
C VAL A 819 17.98 -15.70 -35.32
N VAL A 820 19.23 -15.70 -34.86
CA VAL A 820 20.27 -14.78 -35.33
C VAL A 820 20.65 -15.05 -36.79
N GLU A 821 20.67 -16.31 -37.24
CA GLU A 821 20.91 -16.65 -38.64
C GLU A 821 19.82 -16.10 -39.55
N LYS A 822 18.53 -16.24 -39.18
CA LYS A 822 17.42 -15.66 -39.95
C LYS A 822 17.46 -14.13 -39.97
N VAL A 823 17.81 -13.51 -38.85
CA VAL A 823 17.98 -12.04 -38.78
C VAL A 823 19.15 -11.59 -39.66
N ALA A 824 20.29 -12.29 -39.61
CA ALA A 824 21.45 -12.00 -40.45
C ALA A 824 21.13 -12.12 -41.95
N GLN A 825 20.41 -13.18 -42.34
CA GLN A 825 19.93 -13.37 -43.71
C GLN A 825 19.02 -12.22 -44.17
N HIS A 826 18.11 -11.75 -43.30
CA HIS A 826 17.24 -10.60 -43.60
C HIS A 826 18.03 -9.29 -43.74
N LEU A 827 19.05 -9.09 -42.90
CA LEU A 827 19.91 -7.91 -42.92
C LEU A 827 21.03 -7.95 -43.97
N GLY A 828 21.22 -9.09 -44.66
CA GLY A 828 22.30 -9.28 -45.63
C GLY A 828 23.70 -9.34 -44.99
N MET A 829 23.81 -9.87 -43.77
CA MET A 829 25.07 -10.01 -43.03
C MET A 829 25.73 -11.37 -43.30
N ASP A 830 27.05 -11.35 -43.51
CA ASP A 830 27.84 -12.58 -43.76
C ASP A 830 28.11 -13.40 -42.48
N ASP A 831 28.17 -12.73 -41.31
CA ASP A 831 28.51 -13.36 -40.03
C ASP A 831 27.39 -13.11 -38.99
N PRO A 832 26.50 -14.09 -38.78
CA PRO A 832 25.42 -13.99 -37.80
C PRO A 832 25.94 -13.80 -36.37
N SER A 833 27.13 -14.30 -36.03
CA SER A 833 27.65 -14.26 -34.65
C SER A 833 27.90 -12.83 -34.13
N LYS A 834 27.90 -11.83 -35.01
CA LYS A 834 28.02 -10.40 -34.67
C LYS A 834 26.69 -9.76 -34.25
N LEU A 835 25.57 -10.47 -34.32
CA LEU A 835 24.31 -9.96 -33.80
C LEU A 835 24.18 -10.25 -32.30
N ARG A 836 23.71 -9.23 -31.57
CA ARG A 836 23.36 -9.37 -30.15
C ARG A 836 21.91 -8.97 -29.94
N LEU A 837 21.16 -9.87 -29.31
CA LEU A 837 19.74 -9.68 -29.02
C LEU A 837 19.50 -9.20 -27.58
N THR A 838 18.47 -8.38 -27.39
CA THR A 838 18.04 -7.85 -26.08
C THR A 838 16.52 -7.96 -25.93
N GLN A 839 16.07 -8.39 -24.75
CA GLN A 839 14.65 -8.57 -24.45
C GLN A 839 13.91 -7.23 -24.31
N HIS A 840 12.61 -7.21 -24.61
CA HIS A 840 11.73 -6.07 -24.38
C HIS A 840 11.10 -6.07 -23.00
N ILE A 841 10.87 -4.88 -22.41
CA ILE A 841 10.13 -4.65 -21.17
C ILE A 841 8.76 -4.01 -21.51
N PRO A 842 7.65 -4.79 -21.57
CA PRO A 842 6.34 -4.31 -22.01
C PRO A 842 5.80 -3.12 -21.22
N HIS A 843 6.01 -3.07 -19.90
CA HIS A 843 5.48 -2.02 -19.04
C HIS A 843 6.27 -0.70 -19.14
N LEU A 844 7.56 -0.74 -19.51
CA LEU A 844 8.39 0.46 -19.72
C LEU A 844 8.50 0.85 -21.21
N GLN A 845 8.06 -0.03 -22.11
CA GLN A 845 8.25 0.10 -23.57
C GLN A 845 9.72 0.36 -23.96
N GLN A 846 10.64 -0.34 -23.28
CA GLN A 846 12.10 -0.15 -23.42
C GLN A 846 12.85 -1.49 -23.46
N PRO A 847 14.08 -1.51 -24.04
CA PRO A 847 14.95 -2.67 -23.96
C PRO A 847 15.38 -2.94 -22.52
N LYS A 848 15.57 -4.22 -22.20
CA LYS A 848 16.16 -4.63 -20.93
C LYS A 848 17.61 -4.13 -20.85
N HIS A 849 18.02 -3.70 -19.66
CA HIS A 849 19.37 -3.16 -19.46
C HIS A 849 20.49 -4.19 -19.72
N GLN A 850 20.16 -5.49 -19.64
CA GLN A 850 21.06 -6.59 -19.95
C GLN A 850 20.62 -7.27 -21.24
N TYR A 851 21.58 -7.46 -22.15
CA TYR A 851 21.42 -8.26 -23.35
C TYR A 851 21.29 -9.76 -23.04
N ILE A 852 20.74 -10.52 -23.98
CA ILE A 852 20.71 -11.98 -23.91
C ILE A 852 22.14 -12.48 -24.12
N LYS A 853 22.68 -13.20 -23.12
CA LYS A 853 24.01 -13.79 -23.24
C LYS A 853 23.99 -14.91 -24.28
N TYR A 854 25.11 -15.11 -24.96
CA TYR A 854 25.24 -16.15 -25.98
C TYR A 854 24.89 -17.51 -25.40
N ARG A 855 23.90 -18.18 -25.99
CA ARG A 855 23.38 -19.49 -25.59
C ARG A 855 23.02 -19.62 -24.10
N SER A 856 22.67 -18.51 -23.44
CA SER A 856 22.14 -18.59 -22.06
C SER A 856 20.65 -18.95 -22.00
N ILE A 857 19.98 -18.89 -23.16
CA ILE A 857 18.57 -19.17 -23.32
C ILE A 857 18.45 -20.16 -24.49
N ASP A 858 17.74 -21.26 -24.27
CA ASP A 858 17.71 -22.38 -25.22
C ASP A 858 16.78 -22.11 -26.41
N HIS A 859 15.62 -21.49 -26.16
CA HIS A 859 14.57 -21.34 -27.17
C HIS A 859 14.00 -19.92 -27.26
N LEU A 860 13.47 -19.57 -28.43
CA LEU A 860 12.83 -18.28 -28.68
C LEU A 860 11.69 -17.99 -27.69
N SER A 861 10.90 -18.99 -27.29
CA SER A 861 9.86 -18.83 -26.27
C SER A 861 10.39 -18.18 -24.99
N ASP A 862 11.58 -18.59 -24.56
CA ASP A 862 12.22 -18.08 -23.35
C ASP A 862 12.88 -16.71 -23.57
N MET A 863 13.30 -16.40 -24.80
CA MET A 863 13.81 -15.07 -25.16
C MET A 863 12.69 -14.01 -25.10
N LEU A 864 11.46 -14.42 -25.38
CA LEU A 864 10.26 -13.58 -25.37
C LEU A 864 9.59 -13.48 -23.98
N LEU A 865 9.95 -14.37 -23.05
CA LEU A 865 9.43 -14.40 -21.68
C LEU A 865 10.20 -13.43 -20.76
N LEU A 866 9.44 -12.62 -20.02
CA LEU A 866 9.93 -11.93 -18.82
C LEU A 866 9.66 -12.78 -17.58
N ARG A 867 10.24 -12.38 -16.44
CA ARG A 867 10.17 -13.07 -15.14
C ARG A 867 8.76 -13.50 -14.68
N ASN A 868 7.70 -12.96 -15.29
CA ASN A 868 6.31 -13.40 -15.13
C ASN A 868 5.89 -14.30 -16.31
N PRO A 869 5.52 -15.58 -16.08
CA PRO A 869 5.16 -16.52 -17.14
C PRO A 869 3.91 -16.15 -17.95
N ASN A 870 3.08 -15.22 -17.45
CA ASN A 870 1.83 -14.82 -18.11
C ASN A 870 1.96 -13.64 -19.09
N GLN A 871 3.17 -13.12 -19.34
CA GLN A 871 3.38 -11.99 -20.24
C GLN A 871 4.56 -12.22 -21.19
N MET A 872 4.28 -12.83 -22.35
CA MET A 872 5.22 -12.92 -23.46
C MET A 872 5.19 -11.62 -24.28
N SER A 873 6.37 -11.13 -24.66
CA SER A 873 6.51 -10.07 -25.65
C SER A 873 6.75 -10.68 -27.02
N ASP A 874 6.29 -10.02 -28.07
CA ASP A 874 6.61 -10.32 -29.46
C ASP A 874 7.77 -9.45 -30.00
N ILE A 875 8.45 -8.68 -29.14
CA ILE A 875 9.49 -7.73 -29.54
C ILE A 875 10.88 -8.18 -29.05
N LEU A 876 11.85 -8.17 -29.96
CA LEU A 876 13.28 -8.28 -29.64
C LEU A 876 14.05 -7.08 -30.18
N TYR A 877 15.01 -6.61 -29.41
CA TYR A 877 15.97 -5.61 -29.86
C TYR A 877 17.22 -6.28 -30.39
N TYR A 878 17.85 -5.69 -31.40
CA TYR A 878 19.12 -6.16 -31.93
C TYR A 878 20.13 -5.02 -32.09
N GLU A 879 21.41 -5.40 -32.05
CA GLU A 879 22.53 -4.54 -32.40
C GLU A 879 23.60 -5.36 -33.14
N ILE A 880 24.43 -4.66 -33.91
CA ILE A 880 25.52 -5.27 -34.70
C ILE A 880 26.84 -4.94 -34.01
N LEU A 881 27.58 -5.98 -33.63
CA LEU A 881 28.87 -5.91 -32.96
C LEU A 881 30.02 -5.84 -33.97
N ASP A 882 31.15 -5.29 -33.54
CA ASP A 882 32.40 -5.27 -34.32
C ASP A 882 33.14 -6.61 -34.31
N ILE A 883 32.95 -7.42 -33.27
CA ILE A 883 33.49 -8.79 -33.12
C ILE A 883 32.38 -9.80 -32.78
N PRO A 884 32.57 -11.10 -33.07
CA PRO A 884 31.64 -12.17 -32.68
C PRO A 884 31.25 -12.14 -31.21
N LEU A 885 29.96 -12.28 -30.90
CA LEU A 885 29.42 -12.31 -29.54
C LEU A 885 30.06 -13.39 -28.64
N PRO A 886 30.33 -14.63 -29.12
CA PRO A 886 31.00 -15.64 -28.30
C PRO A 886 32.39 -15.19 -27.82
N GLU A 887 33.14 -14.51 -28.68
CA GLU A 887 34.44 -13.94 -28.35
C GLU A 887 34.29 -12.79 -27.37
N LEU A 888 33.38 -11.85 -27.64
CA LEU A 888 33.09 -10.72 -26.76
C LEU A 888 32.68 -11.17 -25.35
N GLN A 889 31.93 -12.28 -25.22
CA GLN A 889 31.50 -12.82 -23.94
C GLN A 889 32.66 -13.40 -23.11
N GLY A 890 33.78 -13.77 -23.72
CA GLY A 890 35.01 -14.16 -23.04
C GLY A 890 35.82 -12.97 -22.51
N LEU A 891 35.45 -11.75 -22.91
CA LEU A 891 36.17 -10.52 -22.59
C LEU A 891 35.41 -9.68 -21.55
N ILE A 892 36.15 -8.81 -20.88
CA ILE A 892 35.65 -7.71 -20.05
C ILE A 892 35.93 -6.44 -20.84
N THR A 893 34.89 -5.67 -21.13
CA THR A 893 35.01 -4.37 -21.78
C THR A 893 35.07 -3.27 -20.72
N LEU A 894 36.13 -2.47 -20.74
CA LEU A 894 36.42 -1.42 -19.79
C LEU A 894 36.50 -0.08 -20.51
N ARG A 895 35.76 0.91 -20.02
CA ARG A 895 35.93 2.31 -20.42
C ARG A 895 36.97 2.94 -19.50
N VAL A 896 38.09 3.40 -20.06
CA VAL A 896 39.23 3.95 -19.33
C VAL A 896 39.42 5.41 -19.70
N ALA A 897 39.54 6.28 -18.69
CA ALA A 897 39.84 7.69 -18.83
C ALA A 897 41.32 7.92 -18.43
N PHE A 898 42.19 8.13 -19.41
CA PHE A 898 43.60 8.39 -19.19
C PHE A 898 43.87 9.90 -19.06
N HIS A 899 44.40 10.30 -17.91
CA HIS A 899 44.79 11.69 -17.62
C HIS A 899 46.26 11.89 -17.96
N GLN A 900 46.53 12.75 -18.95
CA GLN A 900 47.89 13.11 -19.32
C GLN A 900 48.52 14.10 -18.34
N ALA A 901 49.84 14.25 -18.39
CA ALA A 901 50.58 15.19 -17.54
C ALA A 901 50.19 16.67 -17.77
N THR A 902 49.58 17.01 -18.91
CA THR A 902 49.05 18.34 -19.21
C THR A 902 47.62 18.51 -18.65
N PRO A 903 47.29 19.59 -17.91
CA PRO A 903 46.11 19.66 -17.05
C PRO A 903 44.71 19.55 -17.69
N ASN A 904 44.56 19.46 -19.02
CA ASN A 904 43.29 19.72 -19.71
C ASN A 904 42.84 18.65 -20.74
N GLU A 905 43.52 17.51 -20.88
CA GLU A 905 43.14 16.50 -21.88
C GLU A 905 42.97 15.11 -21.24
N VAL A 906 41.74 14.58 -21.29
CA VAL A 906 41.38 13.23 -20.83
C VAL A 906 41.03 12.40 -22.05
N LEU A 907 41.79 11.34 -22.30
CA LEU A 907 41.55 10.43 -23.43
C LEU A 907 40.73 9.22 -22.96
N PHE A 908 39.64 8.94 -23.66
CA PHE A 908 38.82 7.76 -23.40
C PHE A 908 39.25 6.60 -24.30
N HIS A 909 39.53 5.46 -23.69
CA HIS A 909 39.86 4.22 -24.38
C HIS A 909 38.87 3.13 -23.98
N ILE A 910 38.43 2.34 -24.97
CA ILE A 910 37.71 1.09 -24.72
C ILE A 910 38.72 -0.04 -24.80
N ILE A 911 38.96 -0.70 -23.67
CA ILE A 911 39.91 -1.80 -23.57
C ILE A 911 39.13 -3.10 -23.31
N ARG A 912 39.45 -4.15 -24.06
CA ARG A 912 38.85 -5.47 -23.92
C ARG A 912 39.92 -6.45 -23.46
N LEU A 913 39.74 -7.06 -22.30
CA LEU A 913 40.68 -8.03 -21.72
C LEU A 913 39.99 -9.36 -21.42
N PRO A 914 40.71 -10.49 -21.41
CA PRO A 914 40.14 -11.76 -20.96
C PRO A 914 39.57 -11.70 -19.54
N LYS A 915 38.49 -12.43 -19.28
CA LYS A 915 37.94 -12.56 -17.92
C LYS A 915 38.98 -13.15 -16.95
N GLY A 916 39.09 -12.55 -15.76
CA GLY A 916 40.10 -12.93 -14.75
C GLY A 916 41.44 -12.20 -14.90
N SER A 917 41.57 -11.29 -15.87
CA SER A 917 42.72 -10.38 -15.96
C SER A 917 42.83 -9.48 -14.71
N THR A 918 44.04 -9.03 -14.44
CA THR A 918 44.38 -8.10 -13.36
C THR A 918 44.42 -6.66 -13.86
N TYR A 919 44.40 -5.69 -12.95
CA TYR A 919 44.64 -4.30 -13.32
C TYR A 919 46.04 -4.08 -13.91
N SER A 920 47.02 -4.95 -13.63
CA SER A 920 48.32 -4.92 -14.30
C SER A 920 48.20 -5.17 -15.80
N ASP A 921 47.39 -6.15 -16.21
CA ASP A 921 47.17 -6.45 -17.63
C ASP A 921 46.50 -5.26 -18.35
N LEU A 922 45.62 -4.53 -17.65
CA LEU A 922 45.03 -3.29 -18.13
C LEU A 922 46.06 -2.16 -18.29
N ILE A 923 46.95 -2.01 -17.32
CA ILE A 923 48.05 -1.03 -17.39
C ILE A 923 48.92 -1.33 -18.61
N ASP A 924 49.31 -2.59 -18.81
CA ASP A 924 50.21 -2.98 -19.91
C ASP A 924 49.57 -2.76 -21.28
N ASP A 925 48.29 -3.11 -21.45
CA ASP A 925 47.53 -2.82 -22.67
C ASP A 925 47.38 -1.31 -22.89
N LEU A 926 47.06 -0.54 -21.84
CA LEU A 926 46.94 0.92 -21.93
C LEU A 926 48.27 1.58 -22.30
N LYS A 927 49.40 1.15 -21.71
CA LYS A 927 50.75 1.65 -22.03
C LYS A 927 51.13 1.50 -23.49
N SER A 928 50.57 0.50 -24.19
CA SER A 928 50.76 0.33 -25.63
C SER A 928 49.94 1.31 -26.49
N LYS A 929 48.88 1.91 -25.92
CA LYS A 929 47.90 2.77 -26.60
C LYS A 929 48.03 4.26 -26.26
N VAL A 930 48.80 4.59 -25.22
CA VAL A 930 49.00 5.98 -24.76
C VAL A 930 50.47 6.38 -24.83
N GLN A 931 50.72 7.67 -25.03
CA GLN A 931 52.07 8.22 -24.94
C GLN A 931 52.37 8.63 -23.49
N LEU A 932 53.37 7.98 -22.88
CA LEU A 932 53.81 8.28 -21.52
C LEU A 932 54.88 9.38 -21.49
N SER A 933 54.96 10.13 -20.38
CA SER A 933 56.04 11.10 -20.18
C SER A 933 57.44 10.47 -20.14
N ARG A 934 57.53 9.23 -19.65
CA ARG A 934 58.75 8.40 -19.61
C ARG A 934 58.40 6.94 -19.90
N SER A 935 59.35 6.20 -20.46
CA SER A 935 59.17 4.76 -20.75
C SER A 935 58.99 3.90 -19.50
N ASP A 936 59.46 4.36 -18.35
CA ASP A 936 59.37 3.69 -17.04
C ASP A 936 58.30 4.30 -16.11
N ALA A 937 57.38 5.11 -16.64
CA ALA A 937 56.32 5.71 -15.83
C ALA A 937 55.41 4.63 -15.20
N GLU A 938 55.14 4.79 -13.90
CA GLU A 938 54.19 3.96 -13.15
C GLU A 938 52.81 4.60 -13.23
N LEU A 939 51.78 3.77 -13.44
CA LEU A 939 50.40 4.23 -13.55
C LEU A 939 49.61 3.83 -12.30
N ARG A 940 48.75 4.72 -11.81
CA ARG A 940 47.75 4.41 -10.78
C ARG A 940 46.35 4.42 -11.36
N LEU A 941 45.51 3.52 -10.86
CA LEU A 941 44.13 3.35 -11.30
C LEU A 941 43.18 3.64 -10.13
N PHE A 942 42.14 4.40 -10.41
CA PHE A 942 41.14 4.76 -9.42
C PHE A 942 39.77 4.99 -10.05
N GLN A 943 38.72 4.85 -9.25
CA GLN A 943 37.36 5.14 -9.64
C GLN A 943 36.88 6.40 -8.93
N VAL A 944 36.21 7.27 -9.69
CA VAL A 944 35.59 8.48 -9.16
C VAL A 944 34.09 8.25 -9.06
N ASN A 945 33.52 8.54 -7.90
CA ASN A 945 32.08 8.53 -7.67
C ASN A 945 31.69 9.83 -6.94
N ASN A 946 30.63 10.52 -7.39
CA ASN A 946 30.21 11.82 -6.86
C ASN A 946 31.35 12.85 -6.73
N ASN A 947 32.20 12.95 -7.76
CA ASN A 947 33.37 13.84 -7.80
C ASN A 947 34.40 13.61 -6.68
N LYS A 948 34.41 12.42 -6.07
CA LYS A 948 35.40 11.97 -5.09
C LYS A 948 36.07 10.68 -5.54
N ILE A 949 37.34 10.50 -5.16
CA ILE A 949 38.05 9.22 -5.36
C ILE A 949 37.42 8.20 -4.42
N TRP A 950 36.70 7.23 -4.99
CA TRP A 950 36.00 6.19 -4.26
C TRP A 950 36.94 5.05 -3.88
N LYS A 951 37.71 4.56 -4.86
CA LYS A 951 38.63 3.45 -4.68
C LYS A 951 39.86 3.63 -5.56
N VAL A 952 41.02 3.30 -4.99
CA VAL A 952 42.28 3.12 -5.72
C VAL A 952 42.54 1.63 -5.82
N TYR A 953 42.88 1.15 -7.02
CA TYR A 953 43.08 -0.27 -7.28
C TYR A 953 44.56 -0.61 -7.27
N LEU A 954 44.93 -1.70 -6.61
CA LEU A 954 46.26 -2.26 -6.70
C LEU A 954 46.44 -2.99 -8.05
N PRO A 955 47.62 -2.92 -8.69
CA PRO A 955 47.87 -3.62 -9.96
C PRO A 955 47.64 -5.14 -9.89
N THR A 956 47.83 -5.74 -8.71
CA THR A 956 47.63 -7.17 -8.46
C THR A 956 46.17 -7.57 -8.24
N GLU A 957 45.26 -6.61 -8.05
CA GLU A 957 43.84 -6.92 -7.92
C GLU A 957 43.27 -7.45 -9.24
N LYS A 958 42.38 -8.44 -9.13
CA LYS A 958 41.65 -8.98 -10.28
C LYS A 958 40.50 -8.06 -10.69
N ILE A 959 40.22 -8.04 -11.98
CA ILE A 959 39.09 -7.34 -12.57
C ILE A 959 37.87 -8.30 -12.51
N ASP A 960 37.41 -8.61 -11.31
CA ASP A 960 36.42 -9.70 -11.12
C ASP A 960 34.96 -9.26 -11.33
N ALA A 961 34.66 -7.95 -11.31
CA ALA A 961 33.45 -7.31 -11.86
C ALA A 961 33.56 -5.80 -11.65
N VAL A 962 33.58 -5.00 -12.72
CA VAL A 962 33.47 -3.53 -12.57
C VAL A 962 32.10 -3.22 -11.97
N HIS A 963 32.09 -2.43 -10.89
CA HIS A 963 30.88 -2.11 -10.11
C HIS A 963 29.81 -1.35 -10.93
N ASP A 964 30.19 -0.80 -12.10
CA ASP A 964 29.29 -0.29 -13.13
C ASP A 964 30.08 -0.11 -14.46
N PRO A 965 29.72 -0.79 -15.57
CA PRO A 965 30.40 -0.62 -16.87
C PRO A 965 30.26 0.79 -17.47
N ASN A 966 29.30 1.59 -16.99
CA ASN A 966 29.08 2.96 -17.45
C ASN A 966 29.98 3.98 -16.73
N VAL A 967 30.59 3.62 -15.60
CA VAL A 967 31.52 4.49 -14.87
C VAL A 967 32.95 4.25 -15.36
N PRO A 968 33.62 5.26 -15.95
CA PRO A 968 34.97 5.08 -16.46
C PRO A 968 35.98 4.86 -15.34
N LEU A 969 36.97 4.00 -15.57
CA LEU A 969 38.12 3.84 -14.70
C LEU A 969 39.15 4.92 -15.04
N HIS A 970 39.58 5.71 -14.04
CA HIS A 970 40.57 6.76 -14.25
C HIS A 970 41.98 6.22 -14.06
N VAL A 971 42.88 6.61 -14.97
CA VAL A 971 44.29 6.22 -14.93
C VAL A 971 45.14 7.46 -15.10
N GLU A 972 46.15 7.64 -14.26
CA GLU A 972 47.12 8.73 -14.37
C GLU A 972 48.54 8.25 -14.08
N GLU A 973 49.53 8.98 -14.60
CA GLU A 973 50.94 8.76 -14.29
C GLU A 973 51.25 9.23 -12.85
N ILE A 974 51.94 8.38 -12.07
CA ILE A 974 52.39 8.73 -10.72
C ILE A 974 53.50 9.79 -10.84
N PRO A 975 53.31 11.01 -10.31
CA PRO A 975 54.32 12.06 -10.38
C PRO A 975 55.61 11.71 -9.65
N GLU A 976 56.76 12.08 -10.21
CA GLU A 976 58.09 11.83 -9.60
C GLU A 976 58.25 12.44 -8.20
N VAL A 977 57.55 13.55 -7.93
CA VAL A 977 57.54 14.17 -6.60
C VAL A 977 57.01 13.23 -5.52
N GLU A 978 56.08 12.34 -5.85
CA GLU A 978 55.54 11.32 -4.94
C GLU A 978 56.56 10.21 -4.66
N LYS A 979 57.40 9.85 -5.64
CA LYS A 979 58.49 8.87 -5.45
C LYS A 979 59.58 9.37 -4.49
N SER A 980 59.74 10.68 -4.38
CA SER A 980 60.70 11.33 -3.46
C SER A 980 60.16 11.57 -2.05
N ALA A 981 58.95 11.08 -1.72
CA ALA A 981 58.30 11.31 -0.43
C ALA A 981 59.10 10.69 0.74
N GLY A 982 59.30 11.47 1.81
CA GLY A 982 59.91 11.01 3.04
C GLY A 982 58.96 10.11 3.86
N PRO A 983 59.48 9.40 4.89
CA PRO A 983 58.69 8.45 5.70
C PRO A 983 57.57 9.09 6.54
N ARG A 984 57.51 10.42 6.58
CA ARG A 984 56.50 11.19 7.32
C ARG A 984 55.62 12.06 6.42
N ASP A 985 55.93 12.14 5.13
CA ASP A 985 55.08 12.81 4.14
C ASP A 985 53.83 11.96 3.88
N ARG A 986 52.74 12.57 3.40
CA ARG A 986 51.53 11.82 3.05
C ARG A 986 50.90 12.29 1.78
N LEU A 987 50.40 11.33 1.01
CA LEU A 987 49.54 11.57 -0.13
C LEU A 987 48.11 11.77 0.38
N VAL A 988 47.49 12.90 0.05
CA VAL A 988 46.11 13.22 0.41
C VAL A 988 45.25 13.41 -0.83
N HIS A 989 43.93 13.21 -0.68
CA HIS A 989 42.97 13.47 -1.73
C HIS A 989 42.51 14.92 -1.67
N VAL A 990 42.44 15.55 -2.84
CA VAL A 990 41.98 16.93 -2.99
C VAL A 990 40.67 16.95 -3.76
N VAL A 991 39.69 17.69 -3.26
CA VAL A 991 38.34 17.80 -3.84
C VAL A 991 37.98 19.27 -4.07
N HIS A 992 37.31 19.56 -5.18
CA HIS A 992 36.74 20.88 -5.43
C HIS A 992 35.29 20.90 -4.95
N PHE A 993 34.89 21.96 -4.26
CA PHE A 993 33.52 22.09 -3.78
C PHE A 993 33.06 23.54 -3.69
N PHE A 994 31.75 23.74 -3.58
CA PHE A 994 31.16 24.99 -3.12
C PHE A 994 30.06 24.70 -2.09
N LYS A 995 29.71 25.71 -1.30
CA LYS A 995 28.72 25.60 -0.23
C LYS A 995 27.44 26.33 -0.63
N ASP A 996 26.31 25.63 -0.64
CA ASP A 996 24.97 26.20 -0.87
C ASP A 996 24.04 25.80 0.27
N ASN A 997 23.43 26.79 0.95
CA ASN A 997 22.48 26.59 2.06
C ASN A 997 22.88 25.46 3.05
N GLN A 998 24.11 25.52 3.56
CA GLN A 998 24.75 24.54 4.47
C GLN A 998 25.06 23.15 3.89
N HIS A 999 24.80 22.89 2.61
CA HIS A 999 25.16 21.65 1.92
C HIS A 999 26.43 21.83 1.08
N ILE A 1000 27.31 20.82 1.07
CA ILE A 1000 28.49 20.78 0.20
C ILE A 1000 28.12 20.14 -1.13
N GLN A 1001 28.38 20.84 -2.23
CA GLN A 1001 28.35 20.26 -3.58
C GLN A 1001 29.78 20.13 -4.11
N TYR A 1002 30.18 18.89 -4.39
CA TYR A 1002 31.47 18.58 -5.02
C TYR A 1002 31.36 18.70 -6.52
N TYR A 1003 32.42 19.16 -7.17
CA TYR A 1003 32.49 19.26 -8.63
C TYR A 1003 33.93 19.05 -9.11
N GLY A 1004 34.13 19.09 -10.42
CA GLY A 1004 35.45 18.91 -11.02
C GLY A 1004 36.01 17.49 -10.84
N LEU A 1005 37.29 17.32 -11.17
CA LEU A 1005 37.98 16.05 -11.03
C LEU A 1005 38.82 16.06 -9.73
N PRO A 1006 38.61 15.11 -8.80
CA PRO A 1006 39.48 15.00 -7.62
C PRO A 1006 40.86 14.48 -8.01
N PHE A 1007 41.89 14.86 -7.25
CA PHE A 1007 43.28 14.49 -7.56
C PHE A 1007 44.09 14.21 -6.28
N PHE A 1008 45.21 13.51 -6.44
CA PHE A 1008 46.14 13.26 -5.33
C PHE A 1008 47.17 14.38 -5.20
N PHE A 1009 47.55 14.69 -3.96
CA PHE A 1009 48.52 15.72 -3.65
C PHE A 1009 49.41 15.33 -2.47
N LEU A 1010 50.73 15.39 -2.65
CA LEU A 1010 51.70 15.07 -1.60
C LEU A 1010 51.90 16.27 -0.66
N ILE A 1011 51.63 16.09 0.62
CA ILE A 1011 51.91 17.07 1.68
C ILE A 1011 53.11 16.61 2.50
N ARG A 1012 54.09 17.50 2.68
CA ARG A 1012 55.32 17.23 3.44
C ARG A 1012 55.15 17.48 4.93
N GLU A 1013 55.96 16.80 5.75
CA GLU A 1013 55.97 17.05 7.19
C GLU A 1013 56.39 18.49 7.50
N GLY A 1014 55.59 19.20 8.30
CA GLY A 1014 55.85 20.60 8.67
C GLY A 1014 55.51 21.63 7.60
N GLU A 1015 54.88 21.23 6.48
CA GLU A 1015 54.46 22.14 5.43
C GLU A 1015 53.23 22.96 5.87
N ALA A 1016 53.36 24.29 5.79
CA ALA A 1016 52.27 25.22 6.11
C ALA A 1016 51.31 25.37 4.92
N LEU A 1017 50.07 25.78 5.17
CA LEU A 1017 49.09 26.01 4.10
C LEU A 1017 49.57 27.03 3.06
N SER A 1018 50.32 28.06 3.48
CA SER A 1018 50.91 29.04 2.56
C SER A 1018 51.77 28.39 1.46
N ASP A 1019 52.55 27.37 1.81
CA ASP A 1019 53.43 26.67 0.88
C ASP A 1019 52.63 25.75 -0.06
N ILE A 1020 51.60 25.10 0.49
CA ILE A 1020 50.66 24.25 -0.26
C ILE A 1020 49.88 25.09 -1.29
N LYS A 1021 49.42 26.29 -0.90
CA LYS A 1021 48.72 27.23 -1.78
C LYS A 1021 49.56 27.56 -3.01
N VAL A 1022 50.84 27.91 -2.84
CA VAL A 1022 51.76 28.20 -3.96
C VAL A 1022 51.90 27.00 -4.91
N ARG A 1023 52.01 25.79 -4.35
CA ARG A 1023 52.13 24.56 -5.16
C ARG A 1023 50.84 24.24 -5.91
N ILE A 1024 49.68 24.42 -5.29
CA ILE A 1024 48.37 24.19 -5.93
C ILE A 1024 48.12 25.24 -7.02
N GLN A 1025 48.42 26.51 -6.75
CA GLN A 1025 48.31 27.58 -7.74
C GLN A 1025 49.17 27.30 -8.97
N LYS A 1026 50.43 26.89 -8.75
CA LYS A 1026 51.33 26.51 -9.83
C LYS A 1026 50.84 25.29 -10.61
N LYS A 1027 50.19 24.33 -9.96
CA LYS A 1027 49.64 23.12 -10.61
C LYS A 1027 48.50 23.43 -11.57
N PHE A 1028 47.62 24.38 -11.19
CA PHE A 1028 46.44 24.74 -12.00
C PHE A 1028 46.65 26.00 -12.86
N GLU A 1029 47.81 26.64 -12.77
CA GLU A 1029 48.14 27.89 -13.48
C GLU A 1029 47.07 28.99 -13.29
N VAL A 1030 46.45 29.03 -12.10
CA VAL A 1030 45.34 29.96 -11.79
C VAL A 1030 45.90 31.37 -11.57
N PRO A 1031 45.35 32.41 -12.24
CA PRO A 1031 45.75 33.79 -12.01
C PRO A 1031 45.61 34.21 -10.54
N ASP A 1032 46.54 35.03 -10.05
CA ASP A 1032 46.59 35.48 -8.65
C ASP A 1032 45.24 36.05 -8.17
N GLU A 1033 44.57 36.86 -9.00
CA GLU A 1033 43.28 37.48 -8.66
C GLU A 1033 42.14 36.47 -8.44
N GLN A 1034 42.18 35.34 -9.13
CA GLN A 1034 41.17 34.28 -9.02
C GLN A 1034 41.49 33.35 -7.86
N PHE A 1035 42.78 33.02 -7.69
CA PHE A 1035 43.25 32.15 -6.62
C PHE A 1035 43.09 32.77 -5.23
N LEU A 1036 43.16 34.10 -5.11
CA LEU A 1036 42.88 34.84 -3.87
C LEU A 1036 41.45 34.60 -3.32
N LYS A 1037 40.51 34.19 -4.17
CA LYS A 1037 39.12 33.90 -3.76
C LYS A 1037 38.93 32.47 -3.26
N TRP A 1038 39.92 31.59 -3.43
CA TRP A 1038 39.84 30.19 -3.05
C TRP A 1038 40.03 30.05 -1.54
N LYS A 1039 39.15 29.29 -0.90
CA LYS A 1039 39.29 28.92 0.51
C LYS A 1039 39.69 27.46 0.62
N PHE A 1040 40.55 27.16 1.57
CA PHE A 1040 41.09 25.83 1.78
C PHE A 1040 40.54 25.28 3.09
N ALA A 1041 40.04 24.06 3.05
CA ALA A 1041 39.46 23.41 4.21
C ALA A 1041 39.96 21.98 4.34
N TYR A 1042 40.14 21.52 5.57
CA TYR A 1042 40.16 20.10 5.88
C TYR A 1042 38.70 19.62 5.89
N VAL A 1043 38.35 18.68 5.02
CA VAL A 1043 36.98 18.18 4.86
C VAL A 1043 36.90 16.76 5.42
N ALA A 1044 36.11 16.58 6.48
CA ALA A 1044 35.81 15.28 7.07
C ALA A 1044 34.29 15.11 7.26
N TYR A 1045 33.74 13.95 6.89
CA TYR A 1045 32.29 13.66 7.01
C TYR A 1045 31.37 14.74 6.40
N ASN A 1046 31.73 15.28 5.22
CA ASN A 1046 31.05 16.40 4.57
C ASN A 1046 30.96 17.69 5.43
N ARG A 1047 31.87 17.88 6.39
CA ARG A 1047 32.01 19.11 7.16
C ARG A 1047 33.37 19.76 6.83
N PRO A 1048 33.39 21.01 6.34
CA PRO A 1048 34.63 21.70 6.05
C PRO A 1048 35.12 22.48 7.28
N ASP A 1049 36.38 22.24 7.69
CA ASP A 1049 37.12 23.00 8.70
C ASP A 1049 38.18 23.86 7.99
N TYR A 1050 37.99 25.18 7.95
CA TYR A 1050 38.83 26.08 7.16
C TYR A 1050 40.21 26.28 7.77
N LEU A 1051 41.23 26.18 6.92
CA LEU A 1051 42.64 26.26 7.31
C LEU A 1051 43.16 27.70 7.17
N GLN A 1052 44.03 28.09 8.10
CA GLN A 1052 44.77 29.35 8.07
C GLN A 1052 46.15 29.16 7.42
N ASP A 1053 46.74 30.25 6.90
CA ASP A 1053 48.02 30.17 6.17
C ASP A 1053 49.18 29.60 7.02
N SER A 1054 49.16 29.83 8.33
CA SER A 1054 50.17 29.30 9.27
C SER A 1054 49.93 27.85 9.71
N ASP A 1055 48.82 27.23 9.31
CA ASP A 1055 48.47 25.89 9.77
C ASP A 1055 49.36 24.85 9.12
N ILE A 1056 49.95 23.98 9.95
CA ILE A 1056 50.68 22.79 9.50
C ILE A 1056 49.64 21.76 9.07
N VAL A 1057 49.35 21.68 7.78
CA VAL A 1057 48.19 20.97 7.23
C VAL A 1057 48.23 19.48 7.57
N LEU A 1058 49.41 18.86 7.54
CA LEU A 1058 49.57 17.43 7.84
C LEU A 1058 49.17 17.05 9.27
N SER A 1059 49.22 18.00 10.22
CA SER A 1059 48.82 17.75 11.62
C SER A 1059 47.33 17.45 11.76
N ARG A 1060 46.51 17.88 10.79
CA ARG A 1060 45.06 17.64 10.78
C ARG A 1060 44.68 16.24 10.26
N PHE A 1061 45.60 15.55 9.58
CA PHE A 1061 45.35 14.22 9.00
C PHE A 1061 45.80 13.10 9.95
N GLN A 1062 44.87 12.23 10.37
CA GLN A 1062 45.18 11.13 11.30
C GLN A 1062 45.96 10.00 10.61
N LYS A 1063 46.86 9.33 11.36
CA LYS A 1063 47.84 8.38 10.81
C LYS A 1063 47.27 7.00 10.47
N ASN A 1064 46.11 6.64 11.03
CA ASN A 1064 45.47 5.33 10.87
C ASN A 1064 43.97 5.49 10.63
N ILE A 1065 43.54 5.46 9.36
CA ILE A 1065 42.16 5.10 9.01
C ILE A 1065 42.25 4.15 7.81
N TYR A 1066 41.89 2.88 8.03
CA TYR A 1066 41.60 1.92 6.97
C TYR A 1066 40.08 1.96 6.73
N GLY A 1067 39.65 2.51 5.59
CA GLY A 1067 38.25 2.73 5.24
C GLY A 1067 38.09 3.93 4.30
N PRO A 1068 36.99 4.08 3.54
CA PRO A 1068 36.90 4.93 2.35
C PRO A 1068 37.08 6.42 2.67
N TRP A 1069 38.33 6.88 2.63
CA TRP A 1069 38.83 8.25 2.42
C TRP A 1069 37.91 9.39 2.91
N GLU A 1070 37.52 9.35 4.18
CA GLU A 1070 36.62 10.35 4.77
C GLU A 1070 37.29 11.72 5.00
N GLN A 1071 38.63 11.80 4.88
CA GLN A 1071 39.43 13.01 5.07
C GLN A 1071 40.02 13.48 3.74
N SER A 1072 39.76 14.73 3.35
CA SER A 1072 40.30 15.33 2.12
C SER A 1072 40.68 16.79 2.34
N LEU A 1073 41.58 17.30 1.49
CA LEU A 1073 41.82 18.74 1.38
C LEU A 1073 40.78 19.31 0.41
N GLY A 1074 39.87 20.13 0.90
CA GLY A 1074 38.84 20.78 0.11
C GLY A 1074 39.28 22.14 -0.40
N LEU A 1075 39.06 22.36 -1.69
CA LEU A 1075 39.25 23.64 -2.37
C LEU A 1075 37.86 24.24 -2.61
N GLU A 1076 37.48 25.22 -1.79
CA GLU A 1076 36.23 25.95 -1.98
C GLU A 1076 36.45 27.12 -2.93
N HIS A 1077 35.79 27.07 -4.09
CA HIS A 1077 35.79 28.18 -5.04
C HIS A 1077 34.54 28.13 -5.93
N SER A 1078 34.22 29.24 -6.56
CA SER A 1078 33.06 29.39 -7.46
C SER A 1078 33.37 28.99 -8.90
N ASP A 1079 34.46 28.27 -9.14
CA ASP A 1079 35.04 28.16 -10.47
C ASP A 1079 34.30 27.12 -11.31
N MET A 1080 33.36 27.62 -12.11
CA MET A 1080 32.83 26.97 -13.30
C MET A 1080 33.96 26.86 -14.33
N PRO A 1081 34.43 25.65 -14.70
CA PRO A 1081 35.10 25.50 -15.98
C PRO A 1081 34.08 25.86 -17.06
N THR A 1082 34.47 26.78 -17.95
CA THR A 1082 33.73 27.19 -19.14
C THR A 1082 33.01 26.02 -19.80
N LYS A 1083 31.72 26.20 -20.10
CA LYS A 1083 30.92 25.36 -21.01
C LYS A 1083 31.77 24.91 -22.22
N ARG A 1084 32.27 23.68 -22.19
CA ARG A 1084 32.59 22.92 -23.39
C ARG A 1084 31.63 21.74 -23.45
N ALA A 1085 31.02 21.66 -24.61
CA ALA A 1085 29.82 20.91 -24.91
C ALA A 1085 29.94 19.42 -24.58
N ASN A 1086 28.79 18.85 -24.23
CA ASN A 1086 28.37 17.49 -24.59
C ASN A 1086 29.18 16.92 -25.77
N GLN A 1087 30.15 16.06 -25.47
CA GLN A 1087 30.59 14.99 -26.35
C GLN A 1087 30.91 13.79 -25.47
N PHE A 1088 29.86 13.08 -25.07
CA PHE A 1088 29.57 11.66 -25.29
C PHE A 1088 28.52 11.18 -24.29
#